data_AF-A0A843HU61-F1
#
_entry.id   AF-A0A843HU61-F1
#
_cell.length_a   1.000
_cell.length_b   1.000
_cell.length_c   1.000
_cell.angle_alpha   90.00
_cell.angle_beta   90.00
_cell.angle_gamma   90.00
#
_symmetry.space_group_name_H-M   'P 1'
#
loop_
_entity.id
_entity.type
_entity.pdbx_description
1 polymer ?
#
loop_
_entity_poly.entity_id
_entity_poly.type
_entity_poly.pdbx_seq_one_letter_code
_entity_poly.pdbx_strand_id
1 'polypeptide(L)'
;MLNTFKFWCCKVLPLVYDDSLSYYEVLCKVVDYINKLIEQDNVFADEIEALKEDIAIIKKWIEDFDTDVAEQIIREALAKLTSVFFTSTIPSEEGEIPDATAILNDMIANHNVKEILVDKDIIISGIVAVKSGLTIKGMGGTVYQTDSNTARFYATGSDGALIDTSSSTIQRGNRSFDVSRPNLFEVGKRYKIIGIENNYDLDTVGAQNWLGMGTDPGMFAYGAMEFICKEISGNTIYMDRTAPWYIGTDAKIYETGDIENVTFDSLKIEATSYAIWIQNCNNISVNNCVINCHGRNPLIFYRIYDSEITNCTITNHASTGQTYQYNTIRFTHAVNVKIDSNVINGGYQCIDIANDIYVSADNIISNNVISAGTHDSLTTHPAVVNTVIIGNKCSGDIALRSKGQQVVGNIVDGEISIGDRCCDNTVITGNTVKNTIPIRLAYGSWNSTPLDRVYITNNVFVDCSYAIGGTINSTGDGSPTSYKTLDMVFSNNIVKAHGTQELCILRLTGSSAGTTINPPFYRLIISGNTFTGYSHLKLTENAGDYKSIETARLYITNNTFNVAQGELSFNGDSTKITNAFVDNNSMSFSDALSTAKVYNYGDEFPANGIKGEMFFKSDGTFGFYDGTNWRYVTTQQYVPQSP
;
A
#
# COMPACT_ATOMS: atom_id res chain seq x y z
N MET A 1 -83.15 28.25 -23.90
CA MET A 1 -83.68 28.95 -22.72
C MET A 1 -84.76 29.94 -23.10
N LEU A 2 -85.58 30.36 -22.13
CA LEU A 2 -86.54 31.45 -22.28
C LEU A 2 -85.77 32.78 -22.32
N ASN A 3 -86.10 33.68 -23.24
CA ASN A 3 -85.31 34.91 -23.42
C ASN A 3 -85.85 36.10 -22.59
N THR A 4 -87.16 36.32 -22.57
CA THR A 4 -87.81 37.39 -21.80
C THR A 4 -89.31 37.12 -21.68
N PHE A 5 -89.88 37.31 -20.49
CA PHE A 5 -91.31 37.34 -20.26
C PHE A 5 -91.87 38.74 -20.49
N LYS A 6 -92.79 38.86 -21.46
CA LYS A 6 -93.48 40.11 -21.81
C LYS A 6 -94.95 39.98 -21.47
N PHE A 7 -95.53 41.04 -20.89
CA PHE A 7 -96.95 41.10 -20.58
C PHE A 7 -97.55 42.43 -21.03
N TRP A 8 -98.87 42.46 -21.14
CA TRP A 8 -99.64 43.64 -21.52
C TRP A 8 -100.83 43.80 -20.57
N CYS A 9 -101.09 45.02 -20.12
CA CYS A 9 -102.27 45.33 -19.30
C CYS A 9 -103.07 46.48 -19.90
N CYS A 10 -104.40 46.33 -19.93
CA CYS A 10 -105.32 47.43 -20.24
C CYS A 10 -105.51 48.32 -19.01
N LYS A 11 -105.40 49.64 -19.20
CA LYS A 11 -105.58 50.63 -18.13
C LYS A 11 -107.07 50.74 -17.78
N VAL A 12 -107.48 50.16 -16.66
CA VAL A 12 -108.81 50.34 -16.06
C VAL A 12 -108.63 51.10 -14.74
N LEU A 13 -109.40 52.17 -14.52
CA LEU A 13 -109.32 53.00 -13.32
C LEU A 13 -109.70 52.18 -12.06
N PRO A 14 -108.80 51.95 -11.08
CA PRO A 14 -109.14 51.28 -9.84
C PRO A 14 -109.85 52.25 -8.88
N LEU A 15 -111.04 51.88 -8.38
CA LEU A 15 -111.92 52.73 -7.56
C LEU A 15 -111.59 52.69 -6.05
N VAL A 16 -110.36 52.39 -5.64
CA VAL A 16 -110.01 52.18 -4.22
C VAL A 16 -108.76 52.98 -3.84
N TYR A 17 -108.92 53.83 -2.81
CA TYR A 17 -107.90 54.74 -2.25
C TYR A 17 -107.32 54.16 -0.95
N ASP A 18 -106.46 53.16 -1.07
CA ASP A 18 -105.66 52.56 0.01
C ASP A 18 -104.16 52.71 -0.35
N ASP A 19 -103.28 52.83 0.64
CA ASP A 19 -101.81 52.94 0.51
C ASP A 19 -101.14 51.64 0.02
N SER A 20 -101.93 50.61 -0.33
CA SER A 20 -101.42 49.38 -0.96
C SER A 20 -100.92 49.63 -2.39
N LEU A 21 -99.83 48.94 -2.75
CA LEU A 21 -99.24 49.01 -4.09
C LEU A 21 -100.30 48.72 -5.15
N SER A 22 -100.41 49.59 -6.16
CA SER A 22 -101.37 49.38 -7.25
C SER A 22 -101.16 48.02 -7.90
N TYR A 23 -102.23 47.35 -8.32
CA TYR A 23 -102.16 46.05 -9.02
C TYR A 23 -101.16 46.07 -10.19
N TYR A 24 -101.07 47.21 -10.87
CA TYR A 24 -100.11 47.44 -11.94
C TYR A 24 -98.66 47.42 -11.44
N GLU A 25 -98.38 48.08 -10.31
CA GLU A 25 -97.04 48.12 -9.74
C GLU A 25 -96.59 46.75 -9.22
N VAL A 26 -97.48 45.97 -8.60
CA VAL A 26 -97.19 44.57 -8.21
C VAL A 26 -96.86 43.73 -9.43
N LEU A 27 -97.68 43.81 -10.49
CA LEU A 27 -97.46 43.01 -11.69
C LEU A 27 -96.18 43.41 -12.45
N CYS A 28 -95.88 44.71 -12.55
CA CYS A 28 -94.61 45.19 -13.09
C CYS A 28 -93.41 44.67 -12.28
N LYS A 29 -93.49 44.68 -10.94
CA LYS A 29 -92.41 44.14 -10.07
C LYS A 29 -92.27 42.62 -10.20
N VAL A 30 -93.37 41.89 -10.33
CA VAL A 30 -93.35 40.43 -10.55
C VAL A 30 -92.73 40.10 -11.90
N VAL A 31 -93.06 40.82 -12.97
CA VAL A 31 -92.44 40.58 -14.28
C VAL A 31 -90.97 40.98 -14.31
N ASP A 32 -90.59 42.09 -13.68
CA ASP A 32 -89.19 42.46 -13.51
C ASP A 32 -88.41 41.36 -12.77
N TYR A 33 -88.98 40.82 -11.69
CA TYR A 33 -88.38 39.72 -10.95
C TYR A 33 -88.28 38.43 -11.77
N ILE A 34 -89.32 38.07 -12.53
CA ILE A 34 -89.29 36.90 -13.44
C ILE A 34 -88.22 37.06 -14.51
N ASN A 35 -88.06 38.25 -15.09
CA ASN A 35 -87.01 38.48 -16.09
C ASN A 35 -85.61 38.42 -15.48
N LYS A 36 -85.42 38.91 -14.25
CA LYS A 36 -84.16 38.73 -13.51
C LYS A 36 -83.86 37.27 -13.19
N LEU A 37 -84.86 36.47 -12.84
CA LEU A 37 -84.70 35.02 -12.65
C LEU A 37 -84.32 34.33 -13.96
N ILE A 38 -84.92 34.72 -15.08
CA ILE A 38 -84.57 34.20 -16.41
C ILE A 38 -83.11 34.53 -16.76
N GLU A 39 -82.67 35.77 -16.49
CA GLU A 39 -81.26 36.15 -16.69
C GLU A 39 -80.31 35.31 -15.82
N GLN A 40 -80.65 35.09 -14.55
CA GLN A 40 -79.86 34.24 -13.64
C GLN A 40 -79.81 32.78 -14.09
N ASP A 41 -80.93 32.21 -14.54
CA ASP A 41 -81.01 30.84 -15.05
C ASP A 41 -80.12 30.65 -16.28
N ASN A 42 -80.06 31.67 -17.15
CA ASN A 42 -79.17 31.65 -18.31
C ASN A 42 -77.69 31.65 -17.91
N VAL A 43 -77.30 32.46 -16.92
CA VAL A 43 -75.94 32.45 -16.37
C VAL A 43 -75.58 31.08 -15.79
N PHE A 44 -76.48 30.47 -15.00
CA PHE A 44 -76.22 29.15 -14.44
C PHE A 44 -76.10 28.07 -15.50
N ALA A 45 -76.88 28.13 -16.58
CA ALA A 45 -76.77 27.17 -17.65
C ALA A 45 -75.44 27.29 -18.41
N ASP A 46 -74.96 28.52 -18.64
CA ASP A 46 -73.64 28.76 -19.25
C ASP A 46 -72.50 28.26 -18.32
N GLU A 47 -72.60 28.50 -17.00
CA GLU A 47 -71.65 27.98 -16.01
C GLU A 47 -71.65 26.44 -15.96
N ILE A 48 -72.83 25.80 -16.06
CA ILE A 48 -72.95 24.33 -16.08
C ILE A 48 -72.30 23.74 -17.33
N GLU A 49 -72.46 24.37 -18.50
CA GLU A 49 -71.80 23.90 -19.72
C GLU A 49 -70.27 24.06 -19.63
N ALA A 50 -69.77 25.18 -19.11
CA ALA A 50 -68.34 25.35 -18.84
C ALA A 50 -67.81 24.27 -17.86
N LEU A 51 -68.56 23.97 -16.80
CA LEU A 51 -68.18 22.93 -15.84
C LEU A 51 -68.12 21.53 -16.47
N LYS A 52 -69.01 21.24 -17.43
CA LYS A 52 -69.00 19.95 -18.16
C LYS A 52 -67.76 19.84 -19.04
N GLU A 53 -67.36 20.93 -19.70
CA GLU A 53 -66.14 20.98 -20.50
C GLU A 53 -64.91 20.73 -19.62
N ASP A 54 -64.81 21.38 -18.46
CA ASP A 54 -63.73 21.18 -17.49
C ASP A 54 -63.69 19.73 -16.96
N ILE A 55 -64.85 19.14 -16.64
CA ILE A 55 -64.93 17.74 -16.19
C ILE A 55 -64.47 16.77 -17.30
N ALA A 56 -64.77 17.07 -18.57
CA ALA A 56 -64.31 16.23 -19.68
C ALA A 56 -62.79 16.26 -19.82
N ILE A 57 -62.15 17.42 -19.62
CA ILE A 57 -60.69 17.55 -19.61
C ILE A 57 -60.08 16.74 -18.45
N ILE A 58 -60.64 16.84 -17.25
CA ILE A 58 -60.15 16.10 -16.07
C ILE A 58 -60.28 14.59 -16.28
N LYS A 59 -61.41 14.12 -16.83
CA LYS A 59 -61.59 12.69 -17.14
C LYS A 59 -60.54 12.19 -18.12
N LYS A 60 -60.27 12.98 -19.17
CA LYS A 60 -59.22 12.66 -20.14
C LYS A 60 -57.84 12.57 -19.48
N TRP A 61 -57.51 13.50 -18.58
CA TRP A 61 -56.25 13.43 -17.82
C TRP A 61 -56.15 12.18 -16.95
N ILE A 62 -57.25 11.72 -16.36
CA ILE A 62 -57.28 10.49 -15.56
C ILE A 62 -57.14 9.25 -16.45
N GLU A 63 -57.80 9.22 -17.60
CA GLU A 63 -57.73 8.11 -18.57
C GLU A 63 -56.36 8.01 -19.23
N ASP A 64 -55.73 9.15 -19.52
CA ASP A 64 -54.39 9.24 -20.13
C ASP A 64 -53.26 9.17 -19.07
N PHE A 65 -53.57 9.01 -17.78
CA PHE A 65 -52.55 8.94 -16.73
C PHE A 65 -51.84 7.58 -16.76
N ASP A 66 -50.63 7.58 -17.33
CA ASP A 66 -49.79 6.40 -17.43
C ASP A 66 -49.14 6.06 -16.07
N THR A 67 -49.70 5.05 -15.41
CA THR A 67 -49.20 4.54 -14.14
C THR A 67 -47.83 3.88 -14.27
N ASP A 68 -47.49 3.36 -15.44
CA ASP A 68 -46.21 2.65 -15.67
C ASP A 68 -45.05 3.65 -15.67
N VAL A 69 -45.25 4.84 -16.26
CA VAL A 69 -44.26 5.94 -16.19
C VAL A 69 -44.08 6.44 -14.76
N ALA A 70 -45.16 6.60 -14.00
CA ALA A 70 -45.07 6.98 -12.59
C ALA A 70 -44.36 5.92 -11.74
N GLU A 71 -44.67 4.64 -11.95
CA GLU A 71 -44.01 3.53 -11.27
C GLU A 71 -42.53 3.42 -11.66
N GLN A 72 -42.18 3.67 -12.92
CA GLN A 72 -40.81 3.72 -13.39
C GLN A 72 -40.02 4.86 -12.75
N ILE A 73 -40.57 6.07 -12.66
CA ILE A 73 -39.93 7.22 -11.98
C ILE A 73 -39.73 6.90 -10.49
N ILE A 74 -40.72 6.28 -9.83
CA ILE A 74 -40.61 5.86 -8.42
C ILE A 74 -39.54 4.79 -8.25
N ARG A 75 -39.46 3.80 -9.14
CA ARG A 75 -38.40 2.78 -9.15
C ARG A 75 -37.01 3.40 -9.37
N GLU A 76 -36.88 4.35 -10.29
CA GLU A 76 -35.63 5.07 -10.54
C GLU A 76 -35.23 5.97 -9.35
N ALA A 77 -36.20 6.59 -8.67
CA ALA A 77 -35.95 7.40 -7.47
C ALA A 77 -35.56 6.54 -6.26
N LEU A 78 -36.22 5.39 -6.06
CA LEU A 78 -35.86 4.42 -5.02
C LEU A 78 -34.50 3.77 -5.29
N ALA A 79 -34.18 3.46 -6.55
CA ALA A 79 -32.86 2.97 -6.95
C ALA A 79 -31.74 4.00 -6.71
N LYS A 80 -32.07 5.31 -6.72
CA LYS A 80 -31.15 6.40 -6.37
C LYS A 80 -30.97 6.58 -4.85
N LEU A 81 -31.91 6.14 -4.01
CA LEU A 81 -31.80 6.11 -2.55
C LEU A 81 -31.01 4.88 -2.06
N THR A 82 -29.74 4.74 -2.47
CA THR A 82 -28.88 3.57 -2.14
C THR A 82 -27.96 3.76 -0.93
N SER A 83 -28.32 4.67 -0.01
CA SER A 83 -27.62 4.91 1.26
C SER A 83 -28.55 4.62 2.44
N VAL A 84 -28.08 3.88 3.45
CA VAL A 84 -28.86 3.62 4.68
C VAL A 84 -28.23 4.39 5.85
N PHE A 85 -29.07 5.14 6.57
CA PHE A 85 -28.70 5.88 7.78
C PHE A 85 -29.06 5.06 9.04
N PHE A 86 -28.16 4.97 10.02
CA PHE A 86 -28.46 4.34 11.32
C PHE A 86 -29.13 5.28 12.33
N THR A 87 -30.29 5.83 12.00
CA THR A 87 -31.06 6.62 12.96
C THR A 87 -31.94 5.73 13.86
N SER A 88 -31.50 5.45 15.09
CA SER A 88 -32.30 5.02 16.28
C SER A 88 -33.38 3.93 16.16
N THR A 89 -33.42 3.09 15.12
CA THR A 89 -34.39 1.98 15.05
C THR A 89 -33.82 0.62 15.41
N ILE A 90 -32.62 0.53 16.00
CA ILE A 90 -32.29 -0.67 16.78
C ILE A 90 -32.90 -0.43 18.17
N PRO A 91 -33.94 -1.18 18.58
CA PRO A 91 -34.56 -1.00 19.88
C PRO A 91 -33.56 -1.45 20.96
N SER A 92 -32.76 -0.51 21.46
CA SER A 92 -32.04 -0.68 22.72
C SER A 92 -32.95 -0.20 23.85
N GLU A 93 -33.05 -0.96 24.93
CA GLU A 93 -33.54 -0.42 26.21
C GLU A 93 -32.69 0.82 26.56
N GLU A 94 -33.32 1.89 27.09
CA GLU A 94 -32.64 3.16 27.35
C GLU A 94 -31.33 2.94 28.14
N GLY A 95 -30.18 3.12 27.47
CA GLY A 95 -28.86 3.08 28.09
C GLY A 95 -27.90 1.99 27.58
N GLU A 96 -28.35 1.01 26.80
CA GLU A 96 -27.46 -0.03 26.23
C GLU A 96 -27.04 0.28 24.79
N ILE A 97 -25.78 0.02 24.45
CA ILE A 97 -25.28 0.11 23.07
C ILE A 97 -25.77 -1.12 22.30
N PRO A 98 -26.50 -0.97 21.18
CA PRO A 98 -27.07 -2.11 20.46
C PRO A 98 -26.01 -2.94 19.72
N ASP A 99 -26.16 -4.27 19.73
CA ASP A 99 -25.43 -5.17 18.82
C ASP A 99 -26.04 -5.14 17.42
N ALA A 100 -25.29 -4.61 16.46
CA ALA A 100 -25.73 -4.40 15.08
C ALA A 100 -25.33 -5.54 14.13
N THR A 101 -24.66 -6.61 14.61
CA THR A 101 -24.05 -7.64 13.73
C THR A 101 -25.04 -8.28 12.77
N ALA A 102 -26.18 -8.77 13.27
CA ALA A 102 -27.17 -9.46 12.45
C ALA A 102 -27.84 -8.51 11.46
N ILE A 103 -28.14 -7.28 11.89
CA ILE A 103 -28.79 -6.25 11.08
C ILE A 103 -27.87 -5.82 9.93
N LEU A 104 -26.58 -5.59 10.21
CA LEU A 104 -25.59 -5.24 9.20
C LEU A 104 -25.47 -6.32 8.12
N ASN A 105 -25.39 -7.59 8.54
CA ASN A 105 -25.27 -8.70 7.59
C ASN A 105 -26.54 -8.86 6.73
N ASP A 106 -27.73 -8.74 7.32
CA ASP A 106 -28.99 -8.79 6.58
C ASP A 106 -29.08 -7.66 5.54
N MET A 107 -28.73 -6.43 5.93
CA MET A 107 -28.67 -5.27 5.03
C MET A 107 -27.70 -5.49 3.86
N ILE A 108 -26.49 -5.96 4.15
CA ILE A 108 -25.46 -6.18 3.13
C ILE A 108 -25.91 -7.29 2.16
N ALA A 109 -26.47 -8.39 2.67
CA ALA A 109 -26.89 -9.53 1.88
C ALA A 109 -28.16 -9.25 1.04
N ASN A 110 -29.19 -8.63 1.63
CA ASN A 110 -30.55 -8.64 1.08
C ASN A 110 -31.01 -7.29 0.51
N HIS A 111 -30.34 -6.18 0.83
CA HIS A 111 -30.87 -4.84 0.52
C HIS A 111 -30.04 -4.02 -0.49
N ASN A 112 -29.11 -4.66 -1.22
CA ASN A 112 -28.24 -4.02 -2.20
C ASN A 112 -27.59 -2.69 -1.72
N VAL A 113 -27.28 -2.62 -0.42
CA VAL A 113 -26.72 -1.41 0.20
C VAL A 113 -25.35 -1.11 -0.39
N LYS A 114 -25.13 0.15 -0.78
CA LYS A 114 -23.84 0.67 -1.26
C LYS A 114 -23.12 1.50 -0.22
N GLU A 115 -23.86 2.10 0.70
CA GLU A 115 -23.29 2.92 1.76
C GLU A 115 -23.98 2.68 3.10
N ILE A 116 -23.16 2.53 4.13
CA ILE A 116 -23.55 2.35 5.53
C ILE A 116 -22.98 3.51 6.35
N LEU A 117 -23.85 4.26 7.03
CA LEU A 117 -23.46 5.45 7.81
C LEU A 117 -23.58 5.20 9.32
N VAL A 118 -22.46 5.22 10.04
CA VAL A 118 -22.36 4.98 11.50
C VAL A 118 -22.33 6.31 12.26
N ASP A 119 -23.50 6.83 12.63
CA ASP A 119 -23.68 8.10 13.34
C ASP A 119 -23.76 7.97 14.87
N LYS A 120 -23.99 6.76 15.38
CA LYS A 120 -24.05 6.43 16.81
C LYS A 120 -23.18 5.23 17.17
N ASP A 121 -22.90 5.09 18.45
CA ASP A 121 -22.15 3.95 18.97
C ASP A 121 -22.93 2.64 18.71
N ILE A 122 -22.22 1.62 18.24
CA ILE A 122 -22.76 0.27 17.99
C ILE A 122 -21.79 -0.79 18.50
N ILE A 123 -22.31 -1.95 18.86
CA ILE A 123 -21.53 -3.16 19.10
C ILE A 123 -21.60 -4.03 17.85
N ILE A 124 -20.50 -4.70 17.51
CA ILE A 124 -20.54 -5.91 16.70
C ILE A 124 -19.90 -7.05 17.49
N SER A 125 -20.64 -8.14 17.66
CA SER A 125 -20.22 -9.34 18.40
C SER A 125 -19.71 -10.47 17.50
N GLY A 126 -19.85 -10.32 16.17
CA GLY A 126 -19.39 -11.30 15.20
C GLY A 126 -18.92 -10.68 13.90
N ILE A 127 -18.79 -11.53 12.86
CA ILE A 127 -18.31 -11.11 11.55
C ILE A 127 -19.39 -10.27 10.85
N VAL A 128 -19.01 -9.09 10.35
CA VAL A 128 -19.79 -8.31 9.39
C VAL A 128 -19.18 -8.52 8.01
N ALA A 129 -19.87 -9.28 7.15
CA ALA A 129 -19.41 -9.62 5.82
C ALA A 129 -19.56 -8.43 4.87
N VAL A 130 -18.46 -7.95 4.30
CA VAL A 130 -18.41 -6.80 3.39
C VAL A 130 -18.34 -7.29 1.94
N LYS A 131 -19.04 -6.60 1.03
CA LYS A 131 -19.16 -6.94 -0.39
C LYS A 131 -18.63 -5.83 -1.30
N SER A 132 -18.50 -6.14 -2.59
CA SER A 132 -18.03 -5.20 -3.61
C SER A 132 -18.84 -3.91 -3.65
N GLY A 133 -18.16 -2.78 -3.80
CA GLY A 133 -18.77 -1.45 -3.90
C GLY A 133 -19.36 -0.90 -2.60
N LEU A 134 -19.16 -1.57 -1.46
CA LEU A 134 -19.66 -1.11 -0.17
C LEU A 134 -18.75 -0.04 0.43
N THR A 135 -19.34 1.08 0.83
CA THR A 135 -18.72 2.10 1.67
C THR A 135 -19.31 2.04 3.08
N ILE A 136 -18.46 1.98 4.10
CA ILE A 136 -18.85 2.09 5.51
C ILE A 136 -18.20 3.36 6.06
N LYS A 137 -19.04 4.32 6.46
CA LYS A 137 -18.59 5.66 6.83
C LYS A 137 -19.00 6.03 8.24
N GLY A 138 -18.05 6.52 9.03
CA GLY A 138 -18.33 7.10 10.34
C GLY A 138 -18.86 8.54 10.23
N MET A 139 -19.91 8.83 10.99
CA MET A 139 -20.57 10.13 11.09
C MET A 139 -20.58 10.66 12.54
N GLY A 140 -19.83 10.01 13.44
CA GLY A 140 -19.70 10.38 14.85
C GLY A 140 -19.76 9.19 15.82
N GLY A 141 -20.29 8.04 15.38
CA GLY A 141 -20.40 6.82 16.18
C GLY A 141 -19.10 6.02 16.28
N THR A 142 -18.96 5.29 17.39
CA THR A 142 -17.88 4.32 17.65
C THR A 142 -18.38 2.89 17.45
N VAL A 143 -17.64 2.08 16.71
CA VAL A 143 -17.89 0.64 16.58
C VAL A 143 -17.09 -0.12 17.64
N TYR A 144 -17.76 -0.77 18.57
CA TYR A 144 -17.17 -1.60 19.62
C TYR A 144 -17.19 -3.08 19.22
N GLN A 145 -16.04 -3.75 19.20
CA GLN A 145 -15.93 -5.17 18.83
C GLN A 145 -15.61 -6.04 20.04
N THR A 146 -16.55 -6.88 20.44
CA THR A 146 -16.54 -7.50 21.78
C THR A 146 -15.80 -8.83 21.88
N ASP A 147 -15.63 -9.58 20.79
CA ASP A 147 -14.89 -10.86 20.77
C ASP A 147 -13.54 -10.75 20.07
N SER A 148 -12.49 -11.13 20.81
CA SER A 148 -11.09 -11.17 20.39
C SER A 148 -10.75 -12.04 19.17
N ASN A 149 -11.65 -12.87 18.65
CA ASN A 149 -11.33 -13.69 17.46
C ASN A 149 -12.36 -13.64 16.34
N THR A 150 -13.59 -13.18 16.60
CA THR A 150 -14.69 -13.28 15.64
C THR A 150 -15.28 -11.94 15.23
N ALA A 151 -15.31 -10.94 16.14
CA ALA A 151 -15.92 -9.65 15.88
C ALA A 151 -15.01 -8.79 14.99
N ARG A 152 -15.40 -8.59 13.72
CA ARG A 152 -14.63 -7.79 12.74
C ARG A 152 -15.44 -7.46 11.49
N PHE A 153 -15.01 -6.44 10.76
CA PHE A 153 -15.38 -6.31 9.35
C PHE A 153 -14.55 -7.29 8.53
N TYR A 154 -15.20 -8.11 7.70
CA TYR A 154 -14.55 -9.15 6.93
C TYR A 154 -14.97 -9.10 5.47
N ALA A 155 -14.02 -8.95 4.56
CA ALA A 155 -14.25 -9.15 3.13
C ALA A 155 -13.38 -10.30 2.64
N THR A 156 -13.94 -11.23 1.89
CA THR A 156 -13.19 -12.32 1.26
C THR A 156 -13.64 -12.53 -0.17
N GLY A 157 -12.79 -12.22 -1.14
CA GLY A 157 -12.99 -12.67 -2.52
C GLY A 157 -12.62 -14.14 -2.70
N SER A 158 -13.07 -14.75 -3.80
CA SER A 158 -12.61 -16.08 -4.18
C SER A 158 -11.33 -16.00 -5.02
N ASP A 159 -10.50 -17.04 -4.96
CA ASP A 159 -9.62 -17.32 -6.09
C ASP A 159 -10.50 -17.99 -7.15
N GLY A 160 -10.53 -17.46 -8.37
CA GLY A 160 -11.28 -18.04 -9.47
C GLY A 160 -10.78 -19.45 -9.81
N ALA A 161 -11.52 -20.15 -10.67
CA ALA A 161 -11.11 -21.44 -11.18
C ALA A 161 -9.76 -21.34 -11.93
N LEU A 162 -9.03 -22.46 -12.03
CA LEU A 162 -7.89 -22.55 -12.94
C LEU A 162 -8.38 -22.32 -14.37
N ILE A 163 -7.90 -21.26 -15.00
CA ILE A 163 -8.36 -20.82 -16.30
C ILE A 163 -7.42 -21.30 -17.38
N ASP A 164 -6.11 -21.23 -17.15
CA ASP A 164 -5.13 -21.76 -18.10
C ASP A 164 -3.79 -22.16 -17.51
N THR A 165 -2.97 -22.81 -18.32
CA THR A 165 -1.55 -23.00 -18.05
C THR A 165 -0.71 -22.26 -19.08
N SER A 166 0.36 -21.58 -18.64
CA SER A 166 1.26 -20.89 -19.57
C SER A 166 1.92 -21.90 -20.51
N SER A 167 1.83 -21.66 -21.82
CA SER A 167 2.48 -22.52 -22.84
C SER A 167 3.94 -22.14 -23.06
N SER A 168 4.40 -21.03 -22.47
CA SER A 168 5.75 -20.48 -22.59
C SER A 168 6.32 -20.14 -21.22
N THR A 169 7.65 -20.12 -21.10
CA THR A 169 8.32 -19.54 -19.94
C THR A 169 8.16 -18.02 -19.95
N ILE A 170 7.93 -17.42 -18.79
CA ILE A 170 7.93 -15.96 -18.64
C ILE A 170 9.28 -15.55 -18.08
N GLN A 171 10.07 -14.81 -18.85
CA GLN A 171 11.37 -14.30 -18.38
C GLN A 171 11.18 -13.06 -17.50
N ARG A 172 12.09 -12.84 -16.55
CA ARG A 172 12.14 -11.59 -15.77
C ARG A 172 12.20 -10.41 -16.74
N GLY A 173 11.32 -9.42 -16.55
CA GLY A 173 11.22 -8.24 -17.41
C GLY A 173 10.20 -8.36 -18.55
N ASN A 174 9.69 -9.56 -18.85
CA ASN A 174 8.66 -9.71 -19.89
C ASN A 174 7.36 -9.00 -19.51
N ARG A 175 6.72 -8.35 -20.49
CA ARG A 175 5.37 -7.75 -20.35
C ARG A 175 4.30 -8.55 -21.06
N SER A 176 4.64 -9.72 -21.59
CA SER A 176 3.70 -10.60 -22.24
C SER A 176 4.15 -12.05 -22.13
N PHE A 177 3.21 -12.96 -22.35
CA PHE A 177 3.45 -14.39 -22.40
C PHE A 177 2.35 -15.07 -23.21
N ASP A 178 2.64 -16.27 -23.71
CA ASP A 178 1.69 -17.05 -24.48
C ASP A 178 0.88 -18.00 -23.59
N VAL A 179 -0.40 -18.11 -23.91
CA VAL A 179 -1.39 -18.98 -23.27
C VAL A 179 -1.97 -19.96 -24.28
N SER A 180 -2.53 -21.07 -23.79
CA SER A 180 -3.16 -22.08 -24.65
C SER A 180 -4.61 -21.72 -25.02
N ARG A 181 -5.27 -20.93 -24.17
CA ARG A 181 -6.69 -20.55 -24.27
C ARG A 181 -6.87 -19.04 -24.03
N PRO A 182 -6.45 -18.19 -24.98
CA PRO A 182 -6.54 -16.72 -24.84
C PRO A 182 -7.97 -16.20 -24.71
N ASN A 183 -8.96 -16.96 -25.20
CA ASN A 183 -10.37 -16.62 -25.13
C ASN A 183 -10.98 -16.67 -23.71
N LEU A 184 -10.21 -17.14 -22.73
CA LEU A 184 -10.61 -17.11 -21.31
C LEU A 184 -10.06 -15.88 -20.58
N PHE A 185 -9.34 -15.02 -21.29
CA PHE A 185 -8.87 -13.74 -20.77
C PHE A 185 -9.75 -12.61 -21.27
N GLU A 186 -9.92 -11.59 -20.45
CA GLU A 186 -10.65 -10.36 -20.76
C GLU A 186 -9.73 -9.17 -20.47
N VAL A 187 -9.69 -8.22 -21.40
CA VAL A 187 -8.93 -6.98 -21.21
C VAL A 187 -9.53 -6.19 -20.03
N GLY A 188 -8.67 -5.75 -19.12
CA GLY A 188 -9.04 -5.05 -17.89
C GLY A 188 -9.27 -5.96 -16.69
N LYS A 189 -9.38 -7.28 -16.88
CA LYS A 189 -9.48 -8.23 -15.77
C LYS A 189 -8.12 -8.54 -15.16
N ARG A 190 -8.15 -8.86 -13.86
CA ARG A 190 -6.98 -9.25 -13.07
C ARG A 190 -6.83 -10.76 -13.04
N TYR A 191 -5.60 -11.20 -13.25
CA TYR A 191 -5.21 -12.60 -13.23
C TYR A 191 -4.01 -12.79 -12.33
N LYS A 192 -3.95 -13.97 -11.74
CA LYS A 192 -2.83 -14.48 -10.97
C LYS A 192 -2.22 -15.65 -11.71
N ILE A 193 -0.92 -15.62 -11.91
CA ILE A 193 -0.14 -16.72 -12.44
C ILE A 193 0.74 -17.27 -11.33
N ILE A 194 0.76 -18.59 -11.15
CA ILE A 194 1.52 -19.31 -10.14
C ILE A 194 2.42 -20.30 -10.86
N GLY A 195 3.73 -20.06 -10.84
CA GLY A 195 4.72 -21.00 -11.36
C GLY A 195 4.65 -22.35 -10.64
N ILE A 196 4.64 -23.44 -11.40
CA ILE A 196 4.75 -24.80 -10.86
C ILE A 196 6.11 -25.35 -11.28
N GLU A 197 7.18 -24.81 -10.72
CA GLU A 197 8.47 -25.46 -10.94
C GLU A 197 8.65 -26.62 -9.96
N ASN A 198 8.59 -27.82 -10.56
CA ASN A 198 8.87 -29.16 -10.02
C ASN A 198 7.81 -29.73 -9.08
N ASN A 199 6.95 -30.61 -9.63
CA ASN A 199 6.58 -31.99 -9.22
C ASN A 199 6.67 -32.46 -7.76
N TYR A 200 6.82 -31.57 -6.80
CA TYR A 200 6.56 -31.80 -5.40
C TYR A 200 5.11 -31.44 -5.19
N ASP A 201 4.29 -32.47 -5.36
CA ASP A 201 2.96 -32.55 -4.77
C ASP A 201 2.99 -31.84 -3.41
N LEU A 202 2.32 -30.68 -3.32
CA LEU A 202 2.32 -29.80 -2.15
C LEU A 202 1.89 -30.56 -0.87
N ASP A 203 1.27 -31.73 -1.04
CA ASP A 203 0.79 -32.59 0.02
C ASP A 203 1.80 -33.66 0.52
N THR A 204 2.90 -33.97 -0.19
CA THR A 204 3.71 -35.17 0.17
C THR A 204 5.22 -35.00 0.39
N VAL A 205 5.88 -33.89 0.05
CA VAL A 205 7.30 -33.67 0.47
C VAL A 205 7.58 -32.20 0.72
N GLY A 206 8.17 -31.89 1.88
CA GLY A 206 8.42 -30.54 2.39
C GLY A 206 8.99 -29.55 1.35
N ALA A 207 8.14 -28.66 0.88
CA ALA A 207 8.45 -27.59 -0.05
C ALA A 207 9.46 -26.58 0.54
N GLN A 208 10.64 -26.52 -0.08
CA GLN A 208 11.72 -25.56 0.18
C GLN A 208 11.93 -24.62 -1.02
N ASN A 209 10.86 -24.15 -1.67
CA ASN A 209 10.98 -23.58 -3.02
C ASN A 209 10.83 -22.06 -3.08
N TRP A 210 11.33 -21.33 -2.09
CA TRP A 210 11.82 -19.97 -2.34
C TRP A 210 12.92 -19.64 -1.36
N LEU A 211 12.66 -19.81 -0.05
CA LEU A 211 13.58 -19.36 0.99
C LEU A 211 14.39 -20.43 1.71
N GLY A 212 14.00 -21.71 1.66
CA GLY A 212 14.58 -22.72 2.56
C GLY A 212 14.41 -22.40 4.06
N MET A 213 13.65 -21.34 4.37
CA MET A 213 13.42 -20.84 5.73
C MET A 213 12.07 -21.34 6.21
N GLY A 214 12.08 -22.13 7.27
CA GLY A 214 10.86 -22.59 7.95
C GLY A 214 10.55 -24.06 7.69
N THR A 215 10.00 -24.70 8.72
CA THR A 215 9.39 -26.04 8.64
C THR A 215 7.98 -25.99 8.07
N ASP A 216 7.43 -24.81 7.77
CA ASP A 216 6.14 -24.64 7.11
C ASP A 216 6.31 -24.72 5.59
N PRO A 217 5.98 -25.86 4.96
CA PRO A 217 6.27 -26.12 3.55
C PRO A 217 5.57 -25.14 2.59
N GLY A 218 4.53 -24.43 3.04
CA GLY A 218 3.69 -23.60 2.17
C GLY A 218 4.24 -22.21 1.86
N MET A 219 5.04 -21.60 2.75
CA MET A 219 5.13 -20.13 2.82
C MET A 219 5.91 -19.42 1.71
N PHE A 220 6.43 -20.14 0.71
CA PHE A 220 7.47 -19.61 -0.18
C PHE A 220 7.47 -20.34 -1.52
N ALA A 221 6.54 -20.02 -2.43
CA ALA A 221 6.54 -20.60 -3.79
C ALA A 221 7.21 -19.66 -4.81
N TYR A 222 8.07 -20.22 -5.66
CA TYR A 222 8.54 -19.55 -6.87
C TYR A 222 7.36 -19.20 -7.80
N GLY A 223 7.44 -18.04 -8.43
CA GLY A 223 6.72 -17.81 -9.69
C GLY A 223 5.31 -17.25 -9.58
N ALA A 224 4.86 -16.80 -8.41
CA ALA A 224 3.50 -16.29 -8.26
C ALA A 224 3.42 -14.76 -8.42
N MET A 225 2.90 -14.27 -9.55
CA MET A 225 2.64 -12.84 -9.77
C MET A 225 1.19 -12.60 -10.17
N GLU A 226 0.74 -11.37 -10.00
CA GLU A 226 -0.55 -10.92 -10.52
C GLU A 226 -0.37 -9.80 -11.54
N PHE A 227 -1.31 -9.71 -12.47
CA PHE A 227 -1.30 -8.73 -13.53
C PHE A 227 -2.73 -8.40 -13.99
N ILE A 228 -2.90 -7.23 -14.58
CA ILE A 228 -4.10 -6.87 -15.34
C ILE A 228 -3.83 -7.18 -16.81
N CYS A 229 -4.73 -7.91 -17.46
CA CYS A 229 -4.67 -8.15 -18.90
C CYS A 229 -4.89 -6.82 -19.65
N LYS A 230 -3.87 -6.29 -20.33
CA LYS A 230 -3.93 -5.02 -21.08
C LYS A 230 -4.38 -5.21 -22.52
N GLU A 231 -3.93 -6.29 -23.15
CA GLU A 231 -4.21 -6.59 -24.55
C GLU A 231 -4.11 -8.10 -24.78
N ILE A 232 -4.91 -8.59 -25.73
CA ILE A 232 -4.88 -9.97 -26.19
C ILE A 232 -4.65 -9.93 -27.71
N SER A 233 -3.56 -10.52 -28.17
CA SER A 233 -3.25 -10.64 -29.60
C SER A 233 -2.90 -12.09 -29.95
N GLY A 234 -3.84 -12.79 -30.58
CA GLY A 234 -3.70 -14.23 -30.83
C GLY A 234 -3.62 -14.99 -29.49
N ASN A 235 -2.53 -15.71 -29.28
CA ASN A 235 -2.28 -16.47 -28.05
C ASN A 235 -1.49 -15.68 -27.00
N THR A 236 -1.10 -14.45 -27.30
CA THR A 236 -0.26 -13.64 -26.42
C THR A 236 -1.12 -12.74 -25.54
N ILE A 237 -0.90 -12.82 -24.23
CA ILE A 237 -1.47 -11.92 -23.22
C ILE A 237 -0.44 -10.86 -22.88
N TYR A 238 -0.81 -9.59 -23.00
CA TYR A 238 -0.01 -8.46 -22.54
C TYR A 238 -0.46 -8.03 -21.15
N MET A 239 0.51 -7.80 -20.27
CA MET A 239 0.33 -7.49 -18.86
C MET A 239 0.51 -5.99 -18.60
N ASP A 240 -0.12 -5.49 -17.54
CA ASP A 240 0.07 -4.11 -17.05
C ASP A 240 1.47 -3.84 -16.48
N ARG A 241 2.22 -4.90 -16.18
CA ARG A 241 3.55 -4.83 -15.57
C ARG A 241 4.51 -5.86 -16.15
N THR A 242 5.79 -5.68 -15.82
CA THR A 242 6.85 -6.64 -16.15
C THR A 242 6.87 -7.77 -15.13
N ALA A 243 7.08 -9.01 -15.57
CA ALA A 243 7.30 -10.14 -14.68
C ALA A 243 8.54 -9.90 -13.81
N PRO A 244 8.40 -9.87 -12.47
CA PRO A 244 9.52 -9.57 -11.56
C PRO A 244 10.53 -10.72 -11.44
N TRP A 245 10.18 -11.92 -11.88
CA TRP A 245 11.04 -13.11 -11.91
C TRP A 245 10.74 -13.97 -13.12
N TYR A 246 11.59 -14.98 -13.30
CA TYR A 246 11.35 -16.07 -14.21
C TYR A 246 10.21 -16.96 -13.69
N ILE A 247 9.29 -17.35 -14.56
CA ILE A 247 8.20 -18.30 -14.30
C ILE A 247 8.34 -19.40 -15.34
N GLY A 248 8.50 -20.64 -14.87
CA GLY A 248 8.66 -21.81 -15.72
C GLY A 248 7.46 -22.07 -16.64
N THR A 249 7.63 -23.03 -17.55
CA THR A 249 6.49 -23.64 -18.23
C THR A 249 5.58 -24.31 -17.20
N ASP A 250 4.28 -24.46 -17.49
CA ASP A 250 3.28 -25.05 -16.57
C ASP A 250 2.80 -24.15 -15.42
N ALA A 251 3.00 -22.83 -15.52
CA ALA A 251 2.41 -21.91 -14.56
C ALA A 251 0.88 -21.94 -14.65
N LYS A 252 0.20 -22.07 -13.51
CA LYS A 252 -1.26 -22.06 -13.42
C LYS A 252 -1.79 -20.64 -13.32
N ILE A 253 -2.83 -20.33 -14.09
CA ILE A 253 -3.41 -19.00 -14.17
C ILE A 253 -4.85 -19.01 -13.66
N TYR A 254 -5.15 -18.12 -12.73
CA TYR A 254 -6.44 -17.96 -12.06
C TYR A 254 -6.93 -16.53 -12.32
N GLU A 255 -8.23 -16.34 -12.54
CA GLU A 255 -8.84 -15.01 -12.36
C GLU A 255 -8.92 -14.72 -10.86
N THR A 256 -8.76 -13.45 -10.47
CA THR A 256 -8.73 -13.04 -9.07
C THR A 256 -9.62 -11.84 -8.82
N GLY A 257 -10.21 -11.80 -7.62
CA GLY A 257 -10.74 -10.58 -7.03
C GLY A 257 -12.20 -10.29 -7.36
N ASP A 258 -13.12 -11.11 -6.86
CA ASP A 258 -14.56 -10.84 -7.02
C ASP A 258 -15.04 -9.64 -6.17
N ILE A 259 -14.28 -9.30 -5.12
CA ILE A 259 -14.58 -8.18 -4.23
C ILE A 259 -13.68 -6.99 -4.55
N GLU A 260 -14.33 -5.90 -4.96
CA GLU A 260 -13.65 -4.68 -5.37
C GLU A 260 -14.33 -3.44 -4.79
N ASN A 261 -13.58 -2.34 -4.66
CA ASN A 261 -14.12 -1.01 -4.33
C ASN A 261 -14.78 -0.97 -2.94
N VAL A 262 -14.12 -1.52 -1.93
CA VAL A 262 -14.58 -1.45 -0.53
C VAL A 262 -13.93 -0.26 0.15
N THR A 263 -14.73 0.60 0.76
CA THR A 263 -14.23 1.81 1.46
C THR A 263 -14.65 1.82 2.92
N PHE A 264 -13.69 2.06 3.80
CA PHE A 264 -13.90 2.41 5.20
C PHE A 264 -13.47 3.86 5.38
N ASP A 265 -14.39 4.78 5.67
CA ASP A 265 -14.09 6.22 5.78
C ASP A 265 -14.50 6.77 7.14
N SER A 266 -13.62 7.49 7.81
CA SER A 266 -13.93 8.26 9.02
C SER A 266 -14.50 7.42 10.17
N LEU A 267 -14.23 6.10 10.19
CA LEU A 267 -14.72 5.20 11.24
C LEU A 267 -13.88 5.30 12.50
N LYS A 268 -14.54 5.23 13.65
CA LYS A 268 -13.88 4.99 14.94
C LYS A 268 -14.17 3.57 15.40
N ILE A 269 -13.14 2.76 15.60
CA ILE A 269 -13.27 1.35 15.98
C ILE A 269 -12.48 1.08 17.25
N GLU A 270 -13.14 0.48 18.24
CA GLU A 270 -12.55 -0.03 19.48
C GLU A 270 -12.64 -1.57 19.45
N ALA A 271 -11.51 -2.21 19.16
CA ALA A 271 -11.42 -3.64 18.92
C ALA A 271 -10.65 -4.37 20.03
N THR A 272 -11.11 -5.57 20.37
CA THR A 272 -10.34 -6.47 21.23
C THR A 272 -9.26 -7.23 20.47
N SER A 273 -9.32 -7.27 19.12
CA SER A 273 -8.37 -7.96 18.24
C SER A 273 -8.50 -7.43 16.80
N TYR A 274 -8.76 -8.26 15.79
CA TYR A 274 -8.86 -7.82 14.39
C TYR A 274 -10.00 -6.83 14.18
N ALA A 275 -9.70 -5.58 13.78
CA ALA A 275 -10.72 -4.59 13.47
C ALA A 275 -11.31 -4.81 12.07
N ILE A 276 -10.41 -4.90 11.09
CA ILE A 276 -10.73 -5.09 9.68
C ILE A 276 -9.82 -6.20 9.13
N TRP A 277 -10.44 -7.21 8.52
CA TRP A 277 -9.74 -8.29 7.84
C TRP A 277 -10.25 -8.38 6.41
N ILE A 278 -9.37 -8.10 5.44
CA ILE A 278 -9.70 -8.16 4.02
C ILE A 278 -8.83 -9.20 3.33
N GLN A 279 -9.44 -10.00 2.47
CA GLN A 279 -8.78 -11.09 1.79
C GLN A 279 -9.20 -11.22 0.33
N ASN A 280 -8.25 -11.38 -0.61
CA ASN A 280 -8.55 -11.53 -2.05
C ASN A 280 -9.42 -10.39 -2.59
N CYS A 281 -9.07 -9.14 -2.29
CA CYS A 281 -9.87 -7.99 -2.72
C CYS A 281 -9.04 -6.93 -3.42
N ASN A 282 -9.66 -6.20 -4.35
CA ASN A 282 -9.05 -5.13 -5.12
C ASN A 282 -9.62 -3.76 -4.69
N ASN A 283 -8.84 -2.70 -4.85
CA ASN A 283 -9.27 -1.32 -4.63
C ASN A 283 -9.95 -1.11 -3.26
N ILE A 284 -9.22 -1.44 -2.20
CA ILE A 284 -9.67 -1.29 -0.82
C ILE A 284 -9.12 0.02 -0.28
N SER A 285 -9.97 0.83 0.32
CA SER A 285 -9.59 2.14 0.83
C SER A 285 -9.97 2.24 2.31
N VAL A 286 -9.01 2.54 3.17
CA VAL A 286 -9.22 2.82 4.61
C VAL A 286 -8.74 4.23 4.89
N ASN A 287 -9.67 5.17 5.06
CA ASN A 287 -9.39 6.60 5.09
C ASN A 287 -9.91 7.25 6.36
N ASN A 288 -9.13 8.16 6.94
CA ASN A 288 -9.55 9.01 8.07
C ASN A 288 -10.04 8.21 9.29
N CYS A 289 -9.69 6.93 9.41
CA CYS A 289 -10.18 6.05 10.47
C CYS A 289 -9.34 6.20 11.75
N VAL A 290 -9.99 6.04 12.90
CA VAL A 290 -9.33 5.90 14.21
C VAL A 290 -9.60 4.49 14.70
N ILE A 291 -8.57 3.66 14.74
CA ILE A 291 -8.69 2.23 15.07
C ILE A 291 -7.80 1.94 16.28
N ASN A 292 -8.43 1.61 17.40
CA ASN A 292 -7.76 1.18 18.61
C ASN A 292 -8.02 -0.31 18.80
N CYS A 293 -6.96 -1.07 19.03
CA CYS A 293 -7.04 -2.51 19.22
C CYS A 293 -6.25 -2.93 20.46
N HIS A 294 -6.78 -3.86 21.25
CA HIS A 294 -6.12 -4.42 22.43
C HIS A 294 -5.54 -5.83 22.23
N GLY A 295 -5.60 -6.36 21.00
CA GLY A 295 -5.20 -7.72 20.66
C GLY A 295 -4.40 -7.82 19.37
N ARG A 296 -4.78 -8.74 18.49
CA ARG A 296 -3.98 -9.06 17.29
C ARG A 296 -4.36 -8.16 16.13
N ASN A 297 -3.36 -7.64 15.42
CA ASN A 297 -3.45 -7.05 14.08
C ASN A 297 -4.75 -6.26 13.82
N PRO A 298 -4.90 -5.01 14.31
CA PRO A 298 -6.07 -4.19 14.01
C PRO A 298 -6.45 -4.23 12.52
N LEU A 299 -5.46 -4.16 11.62
CA LEU A 299 -5.68 -4.33 10.19
C LEU A 299 -4.92 -5.56 9.67
N ILE A 300 -5.66 -6.48 9.05
CA ILE A 300 -5.10 -7.62 8.27
C ILE A 300 -5.56 -7.51 6.84
N PHE A 301 -4.60 -7.57 5.93
CA PHE A 301 -4.84 -7.65 4.50
C PHE A 301 -4.09 -8.86 3.93
N TYR A 302 -4.82 -9.77 3.32
CA TYR A 302 -4.28 -10.99 2.73
C TYR A 302 -4.62 -11.04 1.25
N ARG A 303 -3.65 -10.95 0.34
CA ARG A 303 -3.91 -10.92 -1.12
C ARG A 303 -4.77 -9.72 -1.49
N ILE A 304 -4.19 -8.54 -1.37
CA ILE A 304 -4.86 -7.28 -1.70
C ILE A 304 -4.10 -6.49 -2.74
N TYR A 305 -4.86 -5.72 -3.52
CA TYR A 305 -4.37 -5.09 -4.73
C TYR A 305 -4.90 -3.67 -4.87
N ASP A 306 -4.07 -2.77 -5.41
CA ASP A 306 -4.44 -1.38 -5.74
C ASP A 306 -5.17 -0.67 -4.59
N SER A 307 -4.71 -0.89 -3.37
CA SER A 307 -5.42 -0.50 -2.16
C SER A 307 -4.66 0.58 -1.40
N GLU A 308 -5.35 1.32 -0.55
CA GLU A 308 -4.75 2.43 0.18
C GLU A 308 -5.23 2.50 1.64
N ILE A 309 -4.34 2.99 2.50
CA ILE A 309 -4.63 3.36 3.88
C ILE A 309 -4.12 4.78 4.08
N THR A 310 -5.01 5.74 4.29
CA THR A 310 -4.64 7.16 4.34
C THR A 310 -5.23 7.90 5.54
N ASN A 311 -4.46 8.82 6.12
CA ASN A 311 -4.90 9.72 7.18
C ASN A 311 -5.52 9.01 8.41
N CYS A 312 -5.12 7.77 8.69
CA CYS A 312 -5.64 6.98 9.79
C CYS A 312 -4.77 7.11 11.05
N THR A 313 -5.39 6.97 12.22
CA THR A 313 -4.70 6.73 13.49
C THR A 313 -4.97 5.31 13.92
N ILE A 314 -3.95 4.45 13.92
CA ILE A 314 -4.10 3.02 14.19
C ILE A 314 -3.19 2.67 15.36
N THR A 315 -3.79 2.23 16.47
CA THR A 315 -3.06 1.90 17.69
C THR A 315 -3.31 0.44 18.06
N ASN A 316 -2.24 -0.32 18.24
CA ASN A 316 -2.29 -1.66 18.85
C ASN A 316 -1.69 -1.62 20.26
N HIS A 317 -2.55 -1.79 21.28
CA HIS A 317 -2.20 -1.82 22.69
C HIS A 317 -1.76 -3.19 23.20
N ALA A 318 -1.65 -4.20 22.34
CA ALA A 318 -1.18 -5.51 22.76
C ALA A 318 0.20 -5.44 23.43
N SER A 319 0.35 -6.20 24.52
CA SER A 319 1.59 -6.20 25.29
C SER A 319 2.74 -6.82 24.51
N THR A 320 3.92 -6.21 24.67
CA THR A 320 5.16 -6.44 23.91
C THR A 320 5.81 -7.81 24.13
N GLY A 321 5.23 -8.69 24.94
CA GLY A 321 5.75 -10.02 25.26
C GLY A 321 5.20 -11.16 24.38
N GLN A 322 4.38 -10.85 23.37
CA GLN A 322 3.70 -11.85 22.55
C GLN A 322 4.28 -11.91 21.12
N THR A 323 4.09 -13.06 20.47
CA THR A 323 4.74 -13.54 19.21
C THR A 323 4.41 -12.70 17.96
N TYR A 324 4.84 -13.15 16.77
CA TYR A 324 4.60 -12.55 15.42
C TYR A 324 3.13 -12.26 15.02
N GLN A 325 2.16 -12.35 15.93
CA GLN A 325 0.73 -12.19 15.68
C GLN A 325 0.18 -10.83 16.14
N TYR A 326 1.04 -9.92 16.59
CA TYR A 326 0.65 -8.67 17.24
C TYR A 326 1.17 -7.43 16.49
N ASN A 327 1.10 -7.47 15.17
CA ASN A 327 1.46 -6.33 14.33
C ASN A 327 0.32 -5.28 14.38
N THR A 328 0.55 -4.05 13.96
CA THR A 328 -0.53 -3.03 13.89
C THR A 328 -1.25 -3.13 12.54
N ILE A 329 -0.48 -3.15 11.46
CA ILE A 329 -0.94 -3.40 10.10
C ILE A 329 -0.14 -4.56 9.54
N ARG A 330 -0.84 -5.61 9.10
CA ARG A 330 -0.21 -6.75 8.44
C ARG A 330 -0.72 -6.90 7.03
N PHE A 331 0.21 -6.89 6.08
CA PHE A 331 -0.03 -7.31 4.72
C PHE A 331 0.60 -8.67 4.49
N THR A 332 -0.13 -9.53 3.82
CA THR A 332 0.39 -10.80 3.35
C THR A 332 0.01 -10.90 1.88
N HIS A 333 0.96 -10.80 0.96
CA HIS A 333 0.71 -10.62 -0.48
C HIS A 333 -0.06 -9.33 -0.79
N ALA A 334 0.59 -8.19 -0.58
CA ALA A 334 0.08 -6.88 -1.00
C ALA A 334 0.78 -6.42 -2.28
N VAL A 335 0.01 -6.04 -3.29
CA VAL A 335 0.56 -5.51 -4.54
C VAL A 335 -0.02 -4.15 -4.85
N ASN A 336 0.85 -3.18 -5.14
CA ASN A 336 0.45 -1.80 -5.41
C ASN A 336 -0.39 -1.20 -4.27
N VAL A 337 0.05 -1.41 -3.02
CA VAL A 337 -0.62 -0.86 -1.83
C VAL A 337 0.07 0.41 -1.35
N LYS A 338 -0.71 1.45 -1.07
CA LYS A 338 -0.24 2.74 -0.55
C LYS A 338 -0.61 2.90 0.93
N ILE A 339 0.36 3.20 1.79
CA ILE A 339 0.14 3.55 3.20
C ILE A 339 0.69 4.95 3.42
N ASP A 340 -0.19 5.94 3.55
CA ASP A 340 0.22 7.35 3.47
C ASP A 340 -0.38 8.23 4.57
N SER A 341 0.47 9.07 5.17
CA SER A 341 0.04 10.09 6.14
C SER A 341 -0.71 9.56 7.36
N ASN A 342 -0.33 8.37 7.85
CA ASN A 342 -0.94 7.74 9.02
C ASN A 342 -0.12 7.98 10.30
N VAL A 343 -0.80 7.85 11.45
CA VAL A 343 -0.17 7.71 12.77
C VAL A 343 -0.37 6.26 13.23
N ILE A 344 0.71 5.50 13.32
CA ILE A 344 0.66 4.05 13.57
C ILE A 344 1.45 3.78 14.85
N ASN A 345 0.78 3.28 15.88
CA ASN A 345 1.37 3.10 17.20
C ASN A 345 1.24 1.65 17.68
N GLY A 346 2.28 1.17 18.36
CA GLY A 346 2.26 -0.08 19.14
C GLY A 346 2.50 -1.34 18.33
N GLY A 347 2.17 -2.48 18.94
CA GLY A 347 2.43 -3.82 18.40
C GLY A 347 3.88 -4.31 18.52
N TYR A 348 4.11 -5.54 18.04
CA TYR A 348 5.42 -6.12 17.79
C TYR A 348 6.07 -5.37 16.62
N GLN A 349 5.53 -5.51 15.41
CA GLN A 349 5.85 -4.65 14.27
C GLN A 349 4.68 -3.71 13.97
N CYS A 350 4.91 -2.41 13.79
CA CYS A 350 3.80 -1.52 13.41
C CYS A 350 3.30 -1.85 12.01
N ILE A 351 4.20 -1.90 11.03
CA ILE A 351 3.87 -2.31 9.66
C ILE A 351 4.68 -3.56 9.34
N ASP A 352 3.96 -4.65 9.08
CA ASP A 352 4.54 -5.91 8.63
C ASP A 352 4.03 -6.21 7.21
N ILE A 353 4.92 -6.07 6.23
CA ILE A 353 4.68 -6.63 4.90
C ILE A 353 5.27 -8.03 4.91
N ALA A 354 4.44 -8.96 5.32
CA ALA A 354 4.73 -10.37 5.28
C ALA A 354 4.45 -10.93 3.88
N ASN A 355 4.86 -12.18 3.75
CA ASN A 355 4.47 -13.02 2.66
C ASN A 355 3.93 -14.34 3.22
N ASP A 356 3.02 -14.92 2.46
CA ASP A 356 2.73 -16.34 2.52
C ASP A 356 3.38 -16.94 1.26
N ILE A 357 2.76 -17.96 0.66
CA ILE A 357 3.12 -18.56 -0.63
C ILE A 357 3.46 -17.53 -1.75
N TYR A 358 3.01 -16.28 -1.62
CA TYR A 358 3.02 -15.27 -2.66
C TYR A 358 3.84 -14.01 -2.33
N VAL A 359 4.22 -13.27 -3.36
CA VAL A 359 5.08 -12.09 -3.25
C VAL A 359 4.26 -10.80 -3.12
N SER A 360 4.60 -9.97 -2.13
CA SER A 360 4.14 -8.58 -2.06
C SER A 360 5.02 -7.71 -2.98
N ALA A 361 4.45 -6.80 -3.76
CA ALA A 361 5.18 -6.05 -4.77
C ALA A 361 4.71 -4.60 -4.94
N ASP A 362 5.64 -3.71 -5.31
CA ASP A 362 5.33 -2.35 -5.77
C ASP A 362 4.54 -1.52 -4.74
N ASN A 363 4.79 -1.73 -3.45
CA ASN A 363 4.09 -1.04 -2.36
C ASN A 363 4.77 0.29 -2.02
N ILE A 364 3.99 1.27 -1.57
CA ILE A 364 4.48 2.60 -1.17
C ILE A 364 4.06 2.88 0.27
N ILE A 365 5.03 3.13 1.15
CA ILE A 365 4.81 3.52 2.54
C ILE A 365 5.38 4.94 2.70
N SER A 366 4.51 5.94 2.81
CA SER A 366 4.93 7.35 2.77
C SER A 366 4.39 8.21 3.90
N ASN A 367 5.20 9.17 4.36
CA ASN A 367 4.75 10.26 5.26
C ASN A 367 4.08 9.80 6.57
N ASN A 368 4.35 8.59 7.05
CA ASN A 368 3.74 8.08 8.28
C ASN A 368 4.56 8.45 9.52
N VAL A 369 3.89 8.58 10.65
CA VAL A 369 4.51 8.60 11.99
C VAL A 369 4.31 7.23 12.61
N ILE A 370 5.40 6.48 12.77
CA ILE A 370 5.40 5.07 13.19
C ILE A 370 6.11 4.95 14.53
N SER A 371 5.35 4.60 15.57
CA SER A 371 5.86 4.44 16.93
C SER A 371 5.80 2.98 17.37
N ALA A 372 6.91 2.26 17.20
CA ALA A 372 7.00 0.85 17.56
C ALA A 372 7.04 0.63 19.07
N GLY A 373 6.59 -0.56 19.49
CA GLY A 373 6.77 -1.07 20.85
C GLY A 373 8.21 -1.48 21.11
N THR A 374 8.49 -2.79 21.02
CA THR A 374 9.81 -3.38 21.35
C THR A 374 10.61 -3.88 20.15
N HIS A 375 10.06 -3.81 18.94
CA HIS A 375 10.66 -4.36 17.72
C HIS A 375 10.61 -3.35 16.58
N ASP A 376 10.83 -3.82 15.35
CA ASP A 376 10.92 -3.02 14.13
C ASP A 376 9.65 -2.19 13.91
N SER A 377 9.81 -0.90 13.61
CA SER A 377 8.69 -0.05 13.17
C SER A 377 8.11 -0.54 11.86
N LEU A 378 8.97 -0.98 10.95
CA LEU A 378 8.55 -1.45 9.64
C LEU A 378 9.40 -2.65 9.27
N THR A 379 8.73 -3.76 8.96
CA THR A 379 9.38 -4.94 8.42
C THR A 379 8.83 -5.27 7.05
N THR A 380 9.72 -5.56 6.13
CA THR A 380 9.41 -6.27 4.91
C THR A 380 9.98 -7.67 5.05
N HIS A 381 9.20 -8.70 4.76
CA HIS A 381 9.67 -10.08 4.74
C HIS A 381 10.38 -10.41 3.41
N PRO A 382 11.02 -11.58 3.29
CA PRO A 382 11.86 -11.79 2.14
C PRO A 382 11.12 -11.85 0.81
N ALA A 383 9.78 -12.01 0.78
CA ALA A 383 8.96 -11.97 -0.44
C ALA A 383 8.28 -10.63 -0.68
N VAL A 384 9.05 -9.55 -0.57
CA VAL A 384 8.57 -8.18 -0.73
C VAL A 384 9.43 -7.42 -1.72
N VAL A 385 9.02 -7.33 -2.98
CA VAL A 385 9.82 -6.68 -4.03
C VAL A 385 9.38 -5.25 -4.31
N ASN A 386 10.32 -4.39 -4.70
CA ASN A 386 10.04 -3.03 -5.20
C ASN A 386 9.25 -2.13 -4.23
N THR A 387 9.36 -2.36 -2.92
CA THR A 387 8.68 -1.51 -1.93
C THR A 387 9.46 -0.21 -1.71
N VAL A 388 8.75 0.92 -1.75
CA VAL A 388 9.29 2.26 -1.50
C VAL A 388 8.81 2.75 -0.14
N ILE A 389 9.75 3.10 0.74
CA ILE A 389 9.54 3.62 2.09
C ILE A 389 10.08 5.05 2.11
N ILE A 390 9.21 6.06 2.09
CA ILE A 390 9.61 7.46 1.86
C ILE A 390 9.04 8.46 2.85
N GLY A 391 9.88 9.34 3.41
CA GLY A 391 9.41 10.46 4.23
C GLY A 391 8.73 10.07 5.56
N ASN A 392 8.94 8.86 6.06
CA ASN A 392 8.37 8.39 7.32
C ASN A 392 9.21 8.85 8.51
N LYS A 393 8.57 8.97 9.67
CA LYS A 393 9.21 9.14 10.98
C LYS A 393 9.01 7.87 11.81
N CYS A 394 10.07 7.09 12.01
CA CYS A 394 10.04 5.82 12.72
C CYS A 394 10.76 5.95 14.07
N SER A 395 10.15 5.48 15.16
CA SER A 395 10.77 5.42 16.50
C SER A 395 11.56 4.15 16.77
N GLY A 396 11.67 3.26 15.78
CA GLY A 396 12.40 2.00 15.85
C GLY A 396 12.86 1.59 14.46
N ASP A 397 13.20 0.31 14.31
CA ASP A 397 13.98 -0.14 13.17
C ASP A 397 13.16 -0.25 11.87
N ILE A 398 13.83 -0.11 10.73
CA ILE A 398 13.31 -0.46 9.41
C ILE A 398 14.05 -1.70 8.92
N ALA A 399 13.37 -2.85 8.91
CA ALA A 399 13.92 -4.11 8.43
C ALA A 399 13.56 -4.37 6.96
N LEU A 400 14.59 -4.34 6.13
CA LEU A 400 14.58 -4.67 4.72
C LEU A 400 14.95 -6.15 4.58
N ARG A 401 14.02 -7.01 4.13
CA ARG A 401 14.28 -8.44 3.92
C ARG A 401 14.30 -8.89 2.45
N SER A 402 14.13 -7.99 1.47
CA SER A 402 13.91 -8.41 0.07
C SER A 402 14.44 -7.42 -0.98
N LYS A 403 14.14 -7.65 -2.26
CA LYS A 403 14.79 -7.03 -3.43
C LYS A 403 14.13 -5.72 -3.87
N GLY A 404 14.92 -4.83 -4.47
CA GLY A 404 14.45 -3.59 -5.09
C GLY A 404 13.86 -2.59 -4.09
N GLN A 405 14.23 -2.69 -2.82
CA GLN A 405 13.64 -1.87 -1.77
C GLN A 405 14.28 -0.48 -1.75
N GLN A 406 13.48 0.54 -1.53
CA GLN A 406 13.94 1.93 -1.49
C GLN A 406 13.54 2.56 -0.16
N VAL A 407 14.51 3.13 0.56
CA VAL A 407 14.31 3.86 1.81
C VAL A 407 14.80 5.28 1.60
N VAL A 408 13.88 6.23 1.44
CA VAL A 408 14.17 7.58 0.94
C VAL A 408 13.70 8.65 1.92
N GLY A 409 14.56 9.56 2.37
CA GLY A 409 14.10 10.75 3.09
C GLY A 409 13.44 10.50 4.45
N ASN A 410 13.66 9.35 5.09
CA ASN A 410 13.03 8.99 6.37
C ASN A 410 13.82 9.55 7.56
N ILE A 411 13.14 9.74 8.69
CA ILE A 411 13.74 10.01 10.01
C ILE A 411 13.56 8.75 10.85
N VAL A 412 14.65 8.12 11.27
CA VAL A 412 14.64 6.82 11.96
C VAL A 412 15.40 6.94 13.28
N ASP A 413 14.71 6.75 14.41
CA ASP A 413 15.31 6.62 15.76
C ASP A 413 15.49 5.12 16.07
N GLY A 414 16.36 4.49 15.30
CA GLY A 414 16.47 3.04 15.14
C GLY A 414 17.49 2.73 14.05
N GLU A 415 17.65 1.45 13.71
CA GLU A 415 18.51 1.04 12.59
C GLU A 415 17.73 0.77 11.30
N ILE A 416 18.40 0.89 10.16
CA ILE A 416 17.95 0.31 8.90
C ILE A 416 18.69 -1.01 8.74
N SER A 417 17.96 -2.11 8.96
CA SER A 417 18.49 -3.46 8.90
C SER A 417 18.29 -4.03 7.50
N ILE A 418 19.37 -4.49 6.87
CA ILE A 418 19.38 -5.13 5.56
C ILE A 418 19.69 -6.61 5.80
N GLY A 419 18.67 -7.45 5.67
CA GLY A 419 18.73 -8.87 6.02
C GLY A 419 19.14 -9.83 4.90
N ASP A 420 18.82 -11.11 5.12
CA ASP A 420 18.95 -12.19 4.14
C ASP A 420 18.21 -11.85 2.83
N ARG A 421 18.87 -12.04 1.68
CA ARG A 421 18.31 -11.95 0.31
C ARG A 421 17.85 -10.56 -0.17
N CYS A 422 18.34 -9.50 0.47
CA CYS A 422 17.76 -8.14 0.41
C CYS A 422 18.28 -7.18 -0.65
N CYS A 423 19.14 -7.61 -1.54
CA CYS A 423 20.13 -6.66 -2.03
C CYS A 423 20.18 -6.49 -3.52
N ASP A 424 19.26 -7.05 -4.32
CA ASP A 424 19.19 -6.65 -5.73
C ASP A 424 18.60 -5.22 -5.86
N ASN A 425 19.47 -4.23 -6.00
CA ASN A 425 19.15 -2.80 -6.20
C ASN A 425 18.44 -2.14 -5.01
N THR A 426 18.93 -2.37 -3.80
CA THR A 426 18.42 -1.68 -2.61
C THR A 426 19.02 -0.29 -2.50
N VAL A 427 18.17 0.72 -2.32
CA VAL A 427 18.55 2.13 -2.27
C VAL A 427 18.16 2.72 -0.92
N ILE A 428 19.12 3.29 -0.20
CA ILE A 428 18.94 3.97 1.07
C ILE A 428 19.50 5.38 0.89
N THR A 429 18.64 6.38 0.73
CA THR A 429 19.11 7.74 0.43
C THR A 429 18.34 8.86 1.11
N GLY A 430 19.03 9.95 1.48
CA GLY A 430 18.40 11.12 2.07
C GLY A 430 17.86 10.91 3.49
N ASN A 431 18.15 9.79 4.15
CA ASN A 431 17.59 9.48 5.47
C ASN A 431 18.39 10.16 6.58
N THR A 432 17.72 10.49 7.69
CA THR A 432 18.35 10.81 8.96
C THR A 432 18.14 9.65 9.92
N VAL A 433 19.21 8.97 10.31
CA VAL A 433 19.15 7.77 11.16
C VAL A 433 19.96 8.02 12.43
N LYS A 434 19.30 7.83 13.58
CA LYS A 434 19.90 7.97 14.90
C LYS A 434 19.96 6.60 15.57
N ASN A 435 21.15 6.01 15.61
CA ASN A 435 21.41 4.74 16.30
C ASN A 435 22.92 4.52 16.40
N THR A 436 23.32 3.71 17.39
CA THR A 436 24.68 3.19 17.51
C THR A 436 25.15 2.40 16.28
N ILE A 437 24.24 1.69 15.59
CA ILE A 437 24.45 0.96 14.34
C ILE A 437 23.32 1.36 13.38
N PRO A 438 23.42 2.48 12.66
CA PRO A 438 22.32 2.99 11.85
C PRO A 438 22.06 2.13 10.62
N ILE A 439 23.08 1.46 10.07
CA ILE A 439 22.90 0.45 9.03
C ILE A 439 23.36 -0.89 9.58
N ARG A 440 22.44 -1.86 9.70
CA ARG A 440 22.79 -3.23 10.05
C ARG A 440 22.77 -4.12 8.81
N LEU A 441 23.82 -4.90 8.60
CA LEU A 441 23.86 -5.98 7.61
C LEU A 441 23.67 -7.31 8.35
N ALA A 442 22.58 -8.01 8.07
CA ALA A 442 22.28 -9.33 8.63
C ALA A 442 22.16 -10.32 7.47
N TYR A 443 23.30 -10.77 6.93
CA TYR A 443 23.31 -11.75 5.83
C TYR A 443 23.43 -13.17 6.35
N GLY A 444 22.51 -14.02 5.93
CA GLY A 444 22.48 -15.47 6.11
C GLY A 444 22.86 -16.23 4.83
N SER A 445 22.95 -17.55 4.96
CA SER A 445 23.41 -18.50 3.93
C SER A 445 22.49 -18.64 2.70
N TRP A 446 21.31 -18.04 2.72
CA TRP A 446 20.22 -18.40 1.81
C TRP A 446 20.19 -17.62 0.48
N ASN A 447 21.19 -16.84 0.10
CA ASN A 447 21.09 -15.96 -1.09
C ASN A 447 21.08 -16.70 -2.45
N SER A 448 20.02 -16.50 -3.26
CA SER A 448 19.88 -17.10 -4.59
C SER A 448 20.41 -16.23 -5.75
N THR A 449 20.66 -14.93 -5.59
CA THR A 449 21.09 -14.03 -6.68
C THR A 449 22.59 -13.67 -6.68
N PRO A 450 23.29 -13.77 -7.83
CA PRO A 450 24.77 -13.70 -7.88
C PRO A 450 25.40 -12.33 -7.59
N LEU A 451 24.64 -11.23 -7.72
CA LEU A 451 25.13 -9.88 -7.45
C LEU A 451 24.05 -9.06 -6.76
N ASP A 452 24.34 -8.69 -5.53
CA ASP A 452 23.48 -7.90 -4.67
C ASP A 452 24.07 -6.47 -4.66
N ARG A 453 23.34 -5.47 -5.17
CA ARG A 453 23.72 -4.05 -5.21
C ARG A 453 22.99 -3.21 -4.15
N VAL A 454 23.75 -2.62 -3.25
CA VAL A 454 23.24 -1.75 -2.17
C VAL A 454 23.83 -0.35 -2.31
N TYR A 455 22.96 0.66 -2.42
CA TYR A 455 23.34 2.06 -2.54
C TYR A 455 22.91 2.82 -1.29
N ILE A 456 23.86 3.25 -0.46
CA ILE A 456 23.64 4.04 0.75
C ILE A 456 24.22 5.43 0.49
N THR A 457 23.37 6.39 0.11
CA THR A 457 23.84 7.69 -0.37
C THR A 457 23.14 8.91 0.24
N ASN A 458 23.85 10.01 0.46
CA ASN A 458 23.26 11.27 0.94
C ASN A 458 22.49 11.13 2.27
N ASN A 459 22.88 10.22 3.17
CA ASN A 459 22.24 10.05 4.48
C ASN A 459 22.96 10.84 5.57
N VAL A 460 22.25 11.13 6.66
CA VAL A 460 22.78 11.71 7.89
C VAL A 460 22.65 10.69 9.02
N PHE A 461 23.78 10.18 9.48
CA PHE A 461 23.88 9.23 10.56
C PHE A 461 24.33 9.96 11.84
N VAL A 462 23.55 9.83 12.92
CA VAL A 462 23.77 10.54 14.19
C VAL A 462 23.89 9.55 15.33
N ASP A 463 24.72 9.88 16.31
CA ASP A 463 24.95 9.06 17.51
C ASP A 463 25.44 7.65 17.18
N CYS A 464 26.35 7.55 16.20
CA CYS A 464 26.84 6.28 15.70
C CYS A 464 28.12 5.84 16.42
N SER A 465 28.18 4.56 16.78
CA SER A 465 29.44 3.86 17.07
C SER A 465 29.98 3.18 15.80
N TYR A 466 29.06 2.77 14.92
CA TYR A 466 29.36 2.16 13.62
C TYR A 466 28.56 2.88 12.55
N ALA A 467 29.10 3.16 11.36
CA ALA A 467 28.27 3.65 10.25
C ALA A 467 27.52 2.48 9.58
N ILE A 468 28.22 1.36 9.42
CA ILE A 468 27.70 0.08 8.96
C ILE A 468 28.19 -0.99 9.93
N GLY A 469 27.26 -1.70 10.56
CA GLY A 469 27.55 -2.82 11.43
C GLY A 469 26.82 -4.06 10.95
N GLY A 470 27.23 -5.24 11.37
CA GLY A 470 26.48 -6.43 10.99
C GLY A 470 27.11 -7.73 11.41
N THR A 471 26.28 -8.76 11.50
CA THR A 471 26.74 -10.12 11.63
C THR A 471 26.53 -10.82 10.30
N ILE A 472 27.61 -11.33 9.71
CA ILE A 472 27.50 -12.24 8.57
C ILE A 472 27.42 -13.64 9.17
N ASN A 473 26.22 -14.20 9.13
CA ASN A 473 25.94 -15.53 9.64
C ASN A 473 26.16 -16.55 8.53
N SER A 474 27.23 -17.34 8.60
CA SER A 474 27.38 -18.55 7.76
C SER A 474 26.57 -19.70 8.36
N THR A 475 25.24 -19.60 8.36
CA THR A 475 24.40 -20.65 8.94
C THR A 475 24.28 -21.85 7.99
N GLY A 476 25.24 -22.77 8.07
CA GLY A 476 24.92 -24.20 8.16
C GLY A 476 24.77 -25.05 6.91
N ASP A 477 24.83 -24.53 5.67
CA ASP A 477 25.01 -25.42 4.51
C ASP A 477 26.52 -25.56 4.23
N GLY A 478 27.07 -26.76 4.38
CA GLY A 478 28.52 -27.01 4.28
C GLY A 478 29.12 -26.82 2.88
N SER A 479 28.57 -25.93 2.04
CA SER A 479 29.02 -25.63 0.68
C SER A 479 29.76 -24.29 0.63
N PRO A 480 31.09 -24.26 0.84
CA PRO A 480 31.90 -23.05 0.80
C PRO A 480 32.04 -22.39 -0.60
N THR A 481 31.32 -22.85 -1.62
CA THR A 481 31.63 -22.54 -3.03
C THR A 481 30.72 -21.52 -3.71
N SER A 482 29.72 -20.95 -3.03
CA SER A 482 28.84 -19.95 -3.68
C SER A 482 28.44 -18.76 -2.81
N TYR A 483 29.36 -18.25 -1.99
CA TYR A 483 29.16 -16.92 -1.39
C TYR A 483 29.07 -15.88 -2.50
N LYS A 484 27.85 -15.42 -2.74
CA LYS A 484 27.51 -14.44 -3.77
C LYS A 484 27.94 -13.07 -3.31
N THR A 485 28.34 -12.26 -4.28
CA THR A 485 29.15 -11.09 -4.01
C THR A 485 28.30 -9.82 -3.93
N LEU A 486 28.40 -9.10 -2.83
CA LEU A 486 27.78 -7.83 -2.50
C LEU A 486 28.57 -6.66 -3.11
N ASP A 487 27.88 -5.84 -3.88
CA ASP A 487 28.36 -4.61 -4.47
C ASP A 487 27.73 -3.43 -3.73
N MET A 488 28.52 -2.77 -2.89
CA MET A 488 28.03 -1.74 -1.99
C MET A 488 28.63 -0.38 -2.33
N VAL A 489 27.77 0.63 -2.41
CA VAL A 489 28.14 2.03 -2.58
C VAL A 489 27.69 2.80 -1.34
N PHE A 490 28.64 3.26 -0.54
CA PHE A 490 28.43 4.14 0.60
C PHE A 490 28.98 5.53 0.28
N SER A 491 28.14 6.45 -0.19
CA SER A 491 28.64 7.73 -0.68
C SER A 491 27.89 8.98 -0.25
N ASN A 492 28.60 10.11 -0.13
CA ASN A 492 28.04 11.42 0.20
C ASN A 492 27.24 11.43 1.52
N ASN A 493 27.55 10.54 2.46
CA ASN A 493 26.88 10.50 3.76
C ASN A 493 27.59 11.39 4.78
N ILE A 494 26.82 11.92 5.75
CA ILE A 494 27.34 12.60 6.93
C ILE A 494 27.22 11.64 8.10
N VAL A 495 28.34 11.29 8.76
CA VAL A 495 28.36 10.39 9.91
C VAL A 495 28.88 11.14 11.13
N LYS A 496 28.06 11.21 12.18
CA LYS A 496 28.38 11.87 13.44
C LYS A 496 28.52 10.84 14.55
N ALA A 497 29.71 10.74 15.12
CA ALA A 497 30.01 9.80 16.19
C ALA A 497 29.23 10.13 17.48
N HIS A 498 28.89 9.10 18.26
CA HIS A 498 28.33 9.28 19.59
C HIS A 498 29.40 9.69 20.61
N GLY A 499 29.45 10.98 20.95
CA GLY A 499 30.34 11.50 21.98
C GLY A 499 31.83 11.24 21.68
N THR A 500 32.54 10.62 22.63
CA THR A 500 33.98 10.29 22.51
C THR A 500 34.25 8.86 22.04
N GLN A 501 33.23 8.13 21.58
CA GLN A 501 33.43 6.75 21.11
C GLN A 501 34.12 6.71 19.76
N GLU A 502 34.90 5.65 19.52
CA GLU A 502 35.47 5.37 18.21
C GLU A 502 34.34 5.09 17.20
N LEU A 503 34.23 5.94 16.18
CA LEU A 503 33.39 5.67 15.02
C LEU A 503 34.09 4.72 14.06
N CYS A 504 33.56 3.52 13.87
CA CYS A 504 34.01 2.54 12.89
C CYS A 504 33.08 2.56 11.66
N ILE A 505 33.63 2.70 10.45
CA ILE A 505 32.77 2.82 9.25
C ILE A 505 32.11 1.49 8.92
N LEU A 506 32.86 0.38 9.00
CA LEU A 506 32.35 -0.95 8.70
C LEU A 506 32.87 -1.95 9.74
N ARG A 507 31.95 -2.52 10.52
CA ARG A 507 32.23 -3.65 11.41
C ARG A 507 31.41 -4.85 10.97
N LEU A 508 32.12 -5.92 10.60
CA LEU A 508 31.52 -7.21 10.31
C LEU A 508 31.95 -8.23 11.35
N THR A 509 30.99 -8.86 12.00
CA THR A 509 31.25 -9.97 12.93
C THR A 509 30.82 -11.28 12.31
N GLY A 510 31.69 -12.29 12.35
CA GLY A 510 31.31 -13.67 12.01
C GLY A 510 30.57 -14.33 13.17
N SER A 511 29.63 -15.22 12.85
CA SER A 511 28.68 -15.77 13.81
C SER A 511 29.10 -17.04 14.54
N SER A 512 30.23 -17.65 14.20
CA SER A 512 30.65 -18.92 14.79
C SER A 512 32.15 -19.12 14.75
N ALA A 513 32.73 -19.47 15.89
CA ALA A 513 34.12 -19.91 16.01
C ALA A 513 34.30 -21.22 15.23
N GLY A 514 34.89 -21.16 14.03
CA GLY A 514 35.36 -22.35 13.31
C GLY A 514 35.09 -22.42 11.81
N THR A 515 34.26 -21.53 11.24
CA THR A 515 34.06 -21.47 9.78
C THR A 515 34.72 -20.21 9.22
N THR A 516 35.62 -20.39 8.26
CA THR A 516 36.21 -19.29 7.50
C THR A 516 35.11 -18.58 6.71
N ILE A 517 34.77 -17.35 7.07
CA ILE A 517 33.80 -16.52 6.33
C ILE A 517 34.60 -15.61 5.40
N ASN A 518 34.49 -15.83 4.09
CA ASN A 518 34.98 -14.83 3.14
C ASN A 518 34.04 -13.62 3.23
N PRO A 519 34.55 -12.38 3.36
CA PRO A 519 33.68 -11.22 3.35
C PRO A 519 32.90 -11.20 2.03
N PRO A 520 31.59 -10.92 2.08
CA PRO A 520 30.70 -11.15 0.95
C PRO A 520 30.89 -10.12 -0.15
N PHE A 521 31.85 -9.19 -0.09
CA PHE A 521 31.90 -8.08 -1.05
C PHE A 521 32.55 -8.46 -2.38
N TYR A 522 31.85 -8.18 -3.49
CA TYR A 522 32.48 -8.01 -4.80
C TYR A 522 33.29 -6.71 -4.83
N ARG A 523 32.63 -5.64 -4.39
CA ARG A 523 33.07 -4.27 -4.51
C ARG A 523 32.46 -3.45 -3.38
N LEU A 524 33.29 -2.65 -2.73
CA LEU A 524 32.88 -1.69 -1.71
C LEU A 524 33.44 -0.31 -2.10
N ILE A 525 32.55 0.63 -2.39
CA ILE A 525 32.89 2.01 -2.70
C ILE A 525 32.48 2.89 -1.53
N ILE A 526 33.43 3.58 -0.92
CA ILE A 526 33.22 4.56 0.15
C ILE A 526 33.69 5.91 -0.39
N SER A 527 32.78 6.78 -0.80
CA SER A 527 33.15 8.03 -1.49
C SER A 527 32.42 9.28 -1.04
N GLY A 528 33.10 10.42 -0.90
CA GLY A 528 32.42 11.70 -0.66
C GLY A 528 31.80 11.87 0.74
N ASN A 529 32.07 10.96 1.69
CA ASN A 529 31.43 11.01 3.00
C ASN A 529 32.13 12.01 3.93
N THR A 530 31.39 12.60 4.86
CA THR A 530 31.90 13.47 5.93
C THR A 530 31.75 12.78 7.27
N PHE A 531 32.86 12.52 7.95
CA PHE A 531 32.91 11.93 9.29
C PHE A 531 33.24 13.02 10.31
N THR A 532 32.45 13.15 11.37
CA THR A 532 32.67 14.12 12.45
C THR A 532 32.66 13.41 13.80
N GLY A 533 33.62 13.73 14.68
CA GLY A 533 33.75 13.14 16.03
C GLY A 533 35.11 12.49 16.28
N TYR A 534 35.22 11.55 17.20
CA TYR A 534 36.37 10.63 17.25
C TYR A 534 36.10 9.51 16.25
N SER A 535 36.83 9.45 15.13
CA SER A 535 36.62 8.41 14.13
C SER A 535 37.91 7.70 13.80
N HIS A 536 37.91 6.38 13.97
CA HIS A 536 38.92 5.50 13.45
C HIS A 536 38.29 4.78 12.26
N LEU A 537 38.79 4.98 11.05
CA LEU A 537 38.37 4.13 9.95
C LEU A 537 39.02 2.77 10.18
N LYS A 538 38.28 1.92 10.89
CA LYS A 538 38.66 0.56 11.23
C LYS A 538 37.83 -0.39 10.38
N LEU A 539 38.48 -1.13 9.51
CA LEU A 539 37.91 -2.37 8.99
C LEU A 539 38.37 -3.47 9.95
N THR A 540 37.53 -3.79 10.93
CA THR A 540 37.87 -4.78 11.95
C THR A 540 37.22 -6.10 11.64
N GLU A 541 38.06 -7.12 11.49
CA GLU A 541 37.67 -8.52 11.58
C GLU A 541 37.84 -8.96 13.04
N ASN A 542 36.84 -9.58 13.64
CA ASN A 542 37.02 -10.21 14.96
C ASN A 542 37.97 -11.42 14.79
N ALA A 543 38.89 -11.61 15.75
CA ALA A 543 40.04 -12.52 15.75
C ALA A 543 39.75 -14.03 15.55
N GLY A 544 39.21 -14.41 14.39
CA GLY A 544 39.12 -15.79 13.91
C GLY A 544 39.88 -15.96 12.60
N ASP A 545 40.36 -17.18 12.32
CA ASP A 545 41.14 -17.54 11.12
C ASP A 545 40.35 -17.29 9.82
N TYR A 546 40.37 -16.06 9.31
CA TYR A 546 39.87 -15.70 7.99
C TYR A 546 40.99 -15.89 6.95
N LYS A 547 40.65 -16.54 5.83
CA LYS A 547 41.51 -16.58 4.65
C LYS A 547 41.37 -15.26 3.90
N SER A 548 42.48 -14.80 3.35
CA SER A 548 42.66 -13.54 2.63
C SER A 548 41.50 -13.15 1.69
N ILE A 549 41.14 -11.87 1.70
CA ILE A 549 40.21 -11.21 0.78
C ILE A 549 40.81 -11.14 -0.64
N GLU A 550 40.90 -12.26 -1.36
CA GLU A 550 41.58 -12.25 -2.66
C GLU A 550 40.77 -11.56 -3.78
N THR A 551 39.45 -11.36 -3.61
CA THR A 551 38.56 -10.90 -4.70
C THR A 551 37.80 -9.60 -4.46
N ALA A 552 37.69 -9.08 -3.23
CA ALA A 552 36.94 -7.85 -2.98
C ALA A 552 37.73 -6.61 -3.42
N ARG A 553 37.06 -5.69 -4.12
CA ARG A 553 37.65 -4.41 -4.53
C ARG A 553 37.19 -3.29 -3.61
N LEU A 554 38.13 -2.62 -2.94
CA LEU A 554 37.85 -1.52 -2.03
C LEU A 554 38.27 -0.19 -2.65
N TYR A 555 37.33 0.75 -2.75
CA TYR A 555 37.56 2.10 -3.27
C TYR A 555 37.20 3.12 -2.21
N ILE A 556 38.16 3.94 -1.76
CA ILE A 556 37.95 4.99 -0.75
C ILE A 556 38.40 6.33 -1.34
N THR A 557 37.47 7.21 -1.71
CA THR A 557 37.82 8.48 -2.40
C THR A 557 37.06 9.67 -1.82
N ASN A 558 37.67 10.86 -1.80
CA ASN A 558 36.98 12.12 -1.47
C ASN A 558 36.26 12.14 -0.10
N ASN A 559 36.73 11.39 0.89
CA ASN A 559 36.10 11.39 2.23
C ASN A 559 36.75 12.47 3.12
N THR A 560 35.92 13.25 3.82
CA THR A 560 36.37 14.27 4.76
C THR A 560 36.29 13.73 6.19
N PHE A 561 37.40 13.77 6.93
CA PHE A 561 37.45 13.37 8.34
C PHE A 561 37.71 14.60 9.21
N ASN A 562 36.66 15.12 9.83
CA ASN A 562 36.72 16.24 10.77
C ASN A 562 36.86 15.69 12.20
N VAL A 563 38.02 15.12 12.50
CA VAL A 563 38.28 14.40 13.74
C VAL A 563 39.52 14.91 14.46
N ALA A 564 39.50 14.87 15.80
CA ALA A 564 40.62 15.34 16.62
C ALA A 564 41.84 14.41 16.55
N GLN A 565 41.60 13.10 16.38
CA GLN A 565 42.57 12.06 16.08
C GLN A 565 41.89 11.08 15.12
N GLY A 566 42.49 10.84 13.96
CA GLY A 566 41.99 9.92 12.95
C GLY A 566 43.08 8.95 12.57
N GLU A 567 42.83 7.66 12.79
CA GLU A 567 43.70 6.59 12.31
C GLU A 567 42.93 5.74 11.29
N LEU A 568 43.55 5.49 10.14
CA LEU A 568 43.11 4.47 9.21
C LEU A 568 43.84 3.18 9.57
N SER A 569 43.11 2.21 10.13
CA SER A 569 43.67 0.91 10.51
C SER A 569 42.90 -0.22 9.82
N PHE A 570 43.63 -1.07 9.12
CA PHE A 570 43.15 -2.36 8.63
C PHE A 570 43.71 -3.42 9.57
N ASN A 571 42.84 -4.09 10.33
CA ASN A 571 43.28 -5.01 11.37
C ASN A 571 42.78 -6.42 11.05
N GLY A 572 43.69 -7.25 10.55
CA GLY A 572 43.51 -8.67 10.29
C GLY A 572 44.85 -9.32 9.92
N ASP A 573 45.22 -10.40 10.62
CA ASP A 573 46.53 -11.05 10.54
C ASP A 573 46.85 -11.69 9.15
N SER A 574 45.89 -11.65 8.22
CA SER A 574 45.96 -12.31 6.90
C SER A 574 45.31 -11.52 5.74
N THR A 575 44.86 -10.29 5.97
CA THR A 575 44.04 -9.53 5.00
C THR A 575 44.90 -8.94 3.87
N LYS A 576 45.07 -9.68 2.76
CA LYS A 576 45.62 -9.12 1.51
C LYS A 576 44.56 -8.29 0.81
N ILE A 577 44.61 -6.96 0.94
CA ILE A 577 43.83 -6.07 0.07
C ILE A 577 44.56 -6.00 -1.27
N THR A 578 44.01 -6.65 -2.31
CA THR A 578 44.67 -6.74 -3.62
C THR A 578 44.73 -5.41 -4.36
N ASN A 579 43.76 -4.51 -4.16
CA ASN A 579 43.75 -3.14 -4.67
C ASN A 579 42.98 -2.21 -3.71
N ALA A 580 43.67 -1.24 -3.10
CA ALA A 580 43.06 -0.16 -2.33
C ALA A 580 43.47 1.18 -2.95
N PHE A 581 42.48 2.02 -3.24
CA PHE A 581 42.69 3.41 -3.64
C PHE A 581 42.24 4.30 -2.49
N VAL A 582 43.13 5.13 -1.96
CA VAL A 582 42.85 6.06 -0.86
C VAL A 582 43.29 7.46 -1.28
N ASP A 583 42.33 8.36 -1.44
CA ASP A 583 42.59 9.80 -1.59
C ASP A 583 42.44 10.49 -0.24
N ASN A 584 43.54 10.80 0.46
CA ASN A 584 43.44 11.77 1.55
C ASN A 584 44.79 12.38 1.94
N ASN A 585 44.86 13.71 1.88
CA ASN A 585 46.07 14.49 2.18
C ASN A 585 46.39 14.60 3.69
N SER A 586 45.58 14.00 4.57
CA SER A 586 45.69 14.19 6.03
C SER A 586 45.60 12.93 6.89
N MET A 587 45.69 11.72 6.31
CA MET A 587 45.66 10.46 7.08
C MET A 587 47.05 9.88 7.29
N SER A 588 47.36 9.47 8.53
CA SER A 588 48.48 8.58 8.84
C SER A 588 48.06 7.13 8.62
N PHE A 589 48.83 6.37 7.84
CA PHE A 589 48.63 4.94 7.62
C PHE A 589 49.42 4.13 8.65
N SER A 590 48.88 3.01 9.14
CA SER A 590 49.63 2.04 9.96
C SER A 590 50.44 1.06 9.10
N ASP A 591 51.47 0.44 9.69
CA ASP A 591 52.42 -0.47 9.02
C ASP A 591 51.80 -1.73 8.36
N ALA A 592 50.51 -2.00 8.61
CA ALA A 592 49.78 -3.18 8.10
C ALA A 592 49.51 -3.17 6.58
N LEU A 593 49.77 -2.07 5.87
CA LEU A 593 49.51 -1.93 4.42
C LEU A 593 50.64 -2.41 3.50
N SER A 594 51.68 -3.06 4.03
CA SER A 594 52.90 -3.44 3.28
C SER A 594 52.70 -4.28 2.00
N THR A 595 51.50 -4.82 1.74
CA THR A 595 51.16 -5.58 0.52
C THR A 595 50.08 -4.94 -0.37
N ALA A 596 49.44 -3.85 0.05
CA ALA A 596 48.43 -3.17 -0.75
C ALA A 596 49.10 -2.19 -1.73
N LYS A 597 48.80 -2.29 -3.03
CA LYS A 597 49.17 -1.25 -3.99
C LYS A 597 48.26 -0.04 -3.75
N VAL A 598 48.76 0.94 -3.01
CA VAL A 598 48.15 2.27 -2.91
C VAL A 598 48.50 3.03 -4.18
N TYR A 599 47.52 3.24 -5.06
CA TYR A 599 47.70 4.12 -6.21
C TYR A 599 47.34 5.54 -5.78
N ASN A 600 48.34 6.41 -5.71
CA ASN A 600 48.12 7.85 -5.59
C ASN A 600 47.56 8.39 -6.91
N TYR A 601 46.78 9.47 -6.79
CA TYR A 601 46.28 10.22 -7.95
C TYR A 601 47.45 10.68 -8.82
N GLY A 602 47.30 10.48 -10.12
CA GLY A 602 48.12 11.12 -11.14
C GLY A 602 47.23 12.01 -12.01
N ASP A 603 47.81 13.05 -12.60
CA ASP A 603 47.11 13.92 -13.56
C ASP A 603 46.75 13.18 -14.88
N GLU A 604 47.36 12.01 -15.10
CA GLU A 604 47.18 11.19 -16.29
C GLU A 604 46.87 9.73 -15.93
N PHE A 605 46.07 9.07 -16.79
CA PHE A 605 45.81 7.64 -16.66
C PHE A 605 47.12 6.85 -16.86
N PRO A 606 47.34 5.74 -16.14
CA PRO A 606 48.49 4.87 -16.38
C PRO A 606 48.52 4.42 -17.84
N ALA A 607 49.68 4.53 -18.49
CA ALA A 607 49.84 4.14 -19.90
C ALA A 607 49.45 2.67 -20.16
N ASN A 608 49.55 1.81 -19.14
CA ASN A 608 49.13 0.41 -19.17
C ASN A 608 48.18 0.13 -18.00
N GLY A 609 46.94 -0.27 -18.29
CA GLY A 609 46.00 -0.76 -17.28
C GLY A 609 45.85 -2.28 -17.31
N ILE A 610 45.27 -2.84 -16.25
CA ILE A 610 44.80 -4.23 -16.18
C ILE A 610 43.30 -4.24 -16.52
N LYS A 611 42.83 -5.22 -17.30
CA LYS A 611 41.40 -5.30 -17.64
C LYS A 611 40.52 -5.29 -16.37
N GLY A 612 39.64 -4.30 -16.28
CA GLY A 612 38.78 -4.05 -15.12
C GLY A 612 39.41 -3.18 -14.03
N GLU A 613 40.60 -2.65 -14.24
CA GLU A 613 41.22 -1.64 -13.39
C GLU A 613 40.46 -0.32 -13.51
N MET A 614 40.41 0.42 -12.42
CA MET A 614 39.68 1.69 -12.28
C MET A 614 40.69 2.73 -11.83
N PHE A 615 40.64 3.93 -12.40
CA PHE A 615 41.55 5.01 -12.06
C PHE A 615 40.79 6.34 -12.00
N PHE A 616 41.16 7.16 -11.04
CA PHE A 616 40.64 8.51 -10.85
C PHE A 616 41.76 9.50 -11.09
N LYS A 617 41.52 10.46 -11.98
CA LYS A 617 42.39 11.62 -12.15
C LYS A 617 42.12 12.65 -11.06
N SER A 618 43.13 13.51 -10.82
CA SER A 618 43.05 14.66 -9.91
C SER A 618 41.95 15.66 -10.29
N ASP A 619 41.57 15.71 -11.58
CA ASP A 619 40.48 16.54 -12.10
C ASP A 619 39.08 15.94 -11.88
N GLY A 620 38.97 14.80 -11.19
CA GLY A 620 37.70 14.10 -10.93
C GLY A 620 37.25 13.17 -12.06
N THR A 621 38.01 13.05 -13.14
CA THR A 621 37.70 12.14 -14.24
C THR A 621 37.87 10.69 -13.80
N PHE A 622 36.78 9.92 -13.90
CA PHE A 622 36.77 8.50 -13.61
C PHE A 622 36.92 7.69 -14.91
N GLY A 623 37.81 6.70 -14.92
CA GLY A 623 37.96 5.77 -16.04
C GLY A 623 38.11 4.32 -15.59
N PHE A 624 37.67 3.38 -16.43
CA PHE A 624 37.96 1.95 -16.28
C PHE A 624 38.74 1.44 -17.49
N TYR A 625 39.71 0.57 -17.27
CA TYR A 625 40.50 -0.03 -18.34
C TYR A 625 39.80 -1.27 -18.87
N ASP A 626 39.39 -1.28 -20.14
CA ASP A 626 38.64 -2.41 -20.74
C ASP A 626 39.53 -3.60 -21.16
N GLY A 627 40.84 -3.50 -20.92
CA GLY A 627 41.86 -4.43 -21.38
C GLY A 627 42.66 -3.92 -22.57
N THR A 628 42.20 -2.88 -23.24
CA THR A 628 42.88 -2.24 -24.39
C THR A 628 43.08 -0.75 -24.17
N ASN A 629 42.07 -0.05 -23.64
CA ASN A 629 42.12 1.40 -23.41
C ASN A 629 41.37 1.79 -22.13
N TRP A 630 41.72 2.96 -21.59
CA TRP A 630 40.92 3.63 -20.57
C TRP A 630 39.62 4.15 -21.18
N ARG A 631 38.49 3.74 -20.61
CA ARG A 631 37.14 4.19 -20.94
C ARG A 631 36.70 5.17 -19.87
N TYR A 632 36.43 6.40 -20.29
CA TYR A 632 35.92 7.45 -19.43
C TYR A 632 34.48 7.12 -19.03
N VAL A 633 34.22 7.15 -17.73
CA VAL A 633 32.86 7.18 -17.22
C VAL A 633 32.54 8.65 -17.01
N THR A 634 32.00 9.27 -18.04
CA THR A 634 31.53 10.66 -17.93
C THR A 634 30.50 10.71 -16.81
N THR A 635 30.68 11.64 -15.88
CA THR A 635 29.70 12.06 -14.87
C THR A 635 28.51 12.73 -15.55
N GLN A 636 27.83 12.03 -16.47
CA GLN A 636 26.48 12.42 -16.80
C GLN A 636 25.68 12.17 -15.53
N GLN A 637 25.23 13.26 -14.89
CA GLN A 637 24.28 13.23 -13.80
C GLN A 637 23.21 12.19 -14.14
N TYR A 638 23.21 11.09 -13.39
CA TYR A 638 22.04 10.22 -13.34
C TYR A 638 21.01 11.02 -12.53
N VAL A 639 20.38 12.00 -13.18
CA VAL A 639 19.08 12.50 -12.75
C VAL A 639 18.18 11.29 -12.92
N PRO A 640 17.65 10.70 -11.84
CA PRO A 640 16.59 9.72 -11.98
C PRO A 640 15.52 10.41 -12.83
N GLN A 641 15.21 9.88 -14.01
CA GLN A 641 14.00 10.35 -14.66
C GLN A 641 12.88 10.16 -13.63
N SER A 642 12.20 11.27 -13.32
CA SER A 642 11.00 11.26 -12.50
C SER A 642 10.10 10.10 -12.95
N PRO A 643 9.42 9.39 -12.03
CA PRO A 643 8.32 8.54 -12.44
C PRO A 643 7.34 9.31 -13.33
#